data_AF-A0A351T7L0-F1
#
_entry.id   AF-A0A351T7L0-F1
#
_cell.length_a   1.000
_cell.length_b   1.000
_cell.length_c   1.000
_cell.angle_alpha   90.00
_cell.angle_beta   90.00
_cell.angle_gamma   90.00
#
_symmetry.space_group_name_H-M   'P 1'
#
loop_
_entity.id
_entity.type
_entity.pdbx_description
1 polymer ?
#
loop_
_entity_poly.entity_id
_entity_poly.type
_entity_poly.pdbx_seq_one_letter_code
_entity_poly.pdbx_strand_id
1 'polypeptide(L)'
;MARVAVRANMHETGMLKNDPVPKAVEPRPAAWDKTEGQPQQVGPGEPQRLPRYASVSGPVSVTVSQPPPSLVQADDSTGVDAVFARFSASGVDILDIEYIAASAIVTLTGADPARIKPEDALALLDLAGAGRSSIWLVSADPAYRATSPVEIRRQQVAQAQSADRLFAAVAEMGLAIDAFDITGERAWVTVRSSYAIETQQARHVAQHVLTHLAPMVSEVTLIAYGPADAQETIAVMRDGSVAQNKAGPLPDTPELLARKQQVATAIFDALAEVGFGAESIALERREATIYVSKLRYRQSHENIMRIARIAANELPADIENITIVFVIENVAGDRVSLARKDVEEFAVGRVGTAELVANSGVERSRAVDPIRITALKNDQTYPNFQYFIRPKLRQHLGSVDGLVLADLNIALSARIGLAPGLSVRGTAGKFVAGNLDELTTAGTSALPQVRTLIRRYLQEGRDHISNLQMDYIANPADYLYTRLSAGIFEWMYGGVGGEVLYWPDQSPIAIGGTLNWVRQRDFDQLLSFRDYDTVEGHASIYYRLPFYDLFTQLHVGRYLAKDKGATIDISRRFDSGISFGLFATFTNVSAADFGEGSFDKGFYMNVPFDLFLNKSSRRHVAFAFKPLTRDGGQRVGVGPALYSVVESGNAADWGTNWGNAPD
;
A
#
# COMPACT_ATOMS: atom_id res chain seq x y z
N MET A 1 -16.93 -49.46 -1.43
CA MET A 1 -17.42 -48.96 -0.12
C MET A 1 -16.39 -49.28 0.94
N ALA A 2 -15.74 -48.25 1.51
CA ALA A 2 -14.90 -48.38 2.69
C ALA A 2 -15.54 -47.53 3.80
N ARG A 3 -15.95 -48.17 4.90
CA ARG A 3 -16.46 -47.48 6.08
C ARG A 3 -15.27 -46.91 6.83
N VAL A 4 -15.06 -45.60 6.75
CA VAL A 4 -14.14 -44.90 7.65
C VAL A 4 -14.94 -44.48 8.88
N ALA A 5 -14.77 -45.21 9.96
CA ALA A 5 -15.24 -44.80 11.28
C ALA A 5 -14.18 -43.85 11.87
N VAL A 6 -14.51 -42.56 11.97
CA VAL A 6 -13.70 -41.60 12.73
C VAL A 6 -14.11 -41.72 14.20
N ARG A 7 -13.36 -42.49 14.98
CA ARG A 7 -13.34 -42.32 16.44
C ARG A 7 -12.30 -41.23 16.73
N ALA A 8 -12.77 -40.06 17.14
CA ALA A 8 -11.92 -39.06 17.76
C ALA A 8 -11.47 -39.61 19.12
N ASN A 9 -10.20 -39.96 19.23
CA ASN A 9 -9.58 -40.27 20.52
C ASN A 9 -9.24 -38.92 21.16
N MET A 10 -9.98 -38.53 22.20
CA MET A 10 -9.56 -37.49 23.12
C MET A 10 -8.49 -38.10 24.03
N HIS A 11 -7.39 -37.39 24.28
CA HIS A 11 -6.17 -37.80 24.99
C HIS A 11 -5.11 -38.50 24.12
N GLU A 12 -4.15 -37.71 23.59
CA GLU A 12 -2.74 -37.79 23.99
C GLU A 12 -1.86 -36.79 23.21
N THR A 13 -0.86 -36.31 23.95
CA THR A 13 0.20 -35.34 23.67
C THR A 13 1.10 -35.73 22.48
N GLY A 14 1.17 -34.87 21.46
CA GLY A 14 2.06 -35.03 20.32
C GLY A 14 3.37 -34.26 20.48
N MET A 15 4.47 -34.99 20.72
CA MET A 15 5.85 -34.49 20.74
C MET A 15 6.35 -33.95 19.38
N LEU A 16 7.33 -33.07 19.53
CA LEU A 16 8.20 -32.31 18.61
C LEU A 16 8.46 -32.87 17.20
N LYS A 17 8.44 -31.95 16.23
CA LYS A 17 9.14 -32.08 14.93
C LYS A 17 9.98 -30.84 14.68
N ASN A 18 11.30 -31.07 14.58
CA ASN A 18 12.35 -30.06 14.49
C ASN A 18 12.21 -29.17 13.24
N ASP A 19 11.91 -27.89 13.47
CA ASP A 19 12.32 -26.80 12.56
C ASP A 19 13.84 -26.59 12.69
N PRO A 20 14.54 -26.11 11.64
CA PRO A 20 15.90 -25.63 11.81
C PRO A 20 15.92 -24.49 12.83
N VAL A 21 16.77 -24.62 13.85
CA VAL A 21 16.98 -23.62 14.90
C VAL A 21 17.47 -22.33 14.22
N PRO A 22 16.77 -21.19 14.38
CA PRO A 22 17.31 -19.89 13.96
C PRO A 22 18.63 -19.66 14.69
N LYS A 23 19.64 -19.08 14.02
CA LYS A 23 20.91 -18.74 14.66
C LYS A 23 20.64 -18.03 16.00
N ALA A 24 21.32 -18.49 17.05
CA ALA A 24 21.20 -17.90 18.38
C ALA A 24 21.51 -16.40 18.30
N VAL A 25 20.70 -15.60 18.97
CA VAL A 25 20.97 -14.18 19.16
C VAL A 25 22.18 -14.10 20.08
N GLU A 26 23.36 -13.81 19.53
CA GLU A 26 24.51 -13.46 20.37
C GLU A 26 24.30 -12.02 20.84
N PRO A 27 24.16 -11.78 22.16
CA PRO A 27 24.05 -10.43 22.67
C PRO A 27 25.33 -9.67 22.32
N ARG A 28 25.20 -8.56 21.58
CA ARG A 28 26.34 -7.66 21.36
C ARG A 28 26.78 -7.12 22.72
N PRO A 29 28.05 -7.28 23.11
CA PRO A 29 28.52 -6.66 24.34
C PRO A 29 28.43 -5.14 24.21
N ALA A 30 27.99 -4.49 25.28
CA ALA A 30 28.06 -3.05 25.42
C ALA A 30 29.52 -2.63 25.23
N ALA A 31 29.76 -1.70 24.31
CA ALA A 31 31.06 -1.06 24.21
C ALA A 31 31.38 -0.40 25.56
N TRP A 32 32.65 -0.51 25.97
CA TRP A 32 33.53 0.53 26.51
C TRP A 32 34.59 -0.18 27.35
N ASP A 33 35.85 -0.15 26.88
CA ASP A 33 36.98 0.04 27.78
C ASP A 33 38.05 0.91 27.14
N LYS A 34 38.60 1.79 27.97
CA LYS A 34 39.66 2.76 27.70
C LYS A 34 41.01 2.12 28.05
N THR A 35 42.09 2.71 27.52
CA THR A 35 43.53 2.48 27.83
C THR A 35 44.07 1.11 27.38
N GLU A 36 45.20 0.95 26.68
CA GLU A 36 46.47 1.69 26.68
C GLU A 36 47.30 1.25 25.45
N GLY A 37 48.12 2.13 24.84
CA GLY A 37 49.05 1.69 23.79
C GLY A 37 49.70 2.75 22.87
N GLN A 38 50.33 3.77 23.47
CA GLN A 38 51.46 4.62 23.02
C GLN A 38 51.63 5.16 21.56
N PRO A 39 52.31 6.32 21.40
CA PRO A 39 52.09 7.26 20.30
C PRO A 39 53.04 7.09 19.11
N GLN A 40 52.50 7.09 17.90
CA GLN A 40 53.29 7.35 16.69
C GLN A 40 53.32 8.86 16.42
N GLN A 41 54.53 9.44 16.52
CA GLN A 41 54.82 10.79 16.08
C GLN A 41 54.56 10.92 14.57
N VAL A 42 53.74 11.90 14.18
CA VAL A 42 53.68 12.43 12.81
C VAL A 42 53.97 13.93 12.91
N GLY A 43 54.96 14.38 12.15
CA GLY A 43 55.43 15.78 12.11
C GLY A 43 54.40 16.76 11.54
N PRO A 44 54.73 18.06 11.48
CA PRO A 44 53.78 19.11 11.11
C PRO A 44 53.49 19.07 9.60
N GLY A 45 52.45 18.34 9.22
CA GLY A 45 51.84 18.39 7.89
C GLY A 45 50.81 19.50 7.82
N GLU A 46 50.82 20.24 6.71
CA GLU A 46 50.03 21.42 6.38
C GLU A 46 48.54 21.33 6.76
N PRO A 47 47.87 22.47 7.08
CA PRO A 47 46.42 22.50 7.25
C PRO A 47 45.74 22.03 5.97
N GLN A 48 45.16 20.82 6.02
CA GLN A 48 44.27 20.33 4.98
C GLN A 48 43.13 21.32 4.82
N ARG A 49 43.14 22.04 3.70
CA ARG A 49 42.02 22.83 3.23
C ARG A 49 40.80 21.91 3.12
N LEU A 50 39.77 22.23 3.88
CA LEU A 50 38.42 21.70 3.65
C LEU A 50 38.08 21.85 2.16
N PRO A 51 37.50 20.83 1.51
CA PRO A 51 37.02 20.98 0.15
C PRO A 51 36.01 22.12 0.13
N ARG A 52 36.25 23.13 -0.72
CA ARG A 52 35.23 24.14 -1.03
C ARG A 52 34.01 23.38 -1.56
N TYR A 53 32.89 23.50 -0.86
CA TYR A 53 31.60 23.10 -1.39
C TYR A 53 31.42 23.74 -2.77
N ALA A 54 31.06 22.91 -3.74
CA ALA A 54 30.77 23.33 -5.09
C ALA A 54 29.72 24.45 -5.06
N SER A 55 29.98 25.51 -5.83
CA SER A 55 28.98 26.52 -6.17
C SER A 55 27.72 25.84 -6.68
N VAL A 56 26.58 26.04 -6.00
CA VAL A 56 25.25 25.61 -6.43
C VAL A 56 24.76 26.56 -7.53
N SER A 57 25.45 26.51 -8.66
CA SER A 57 25.03 27.05 -9.94
C SER A 57 25.33 25.97 -10.97
N GLY A 58 24.63 24.84 -10.83
CA GLY A 58 24.68 23.71 -11.74
C GLY A 58 23.43 23.68 -12.63
N PRO A 59 23.53 23.15 -13.87
CA PRO A 59 22.45 23.20 -14.86
C PRO A 59 21.22 22.38 -14.44
N VAL A 60 20.05 22.89 -14.81
CA VAL A 60 18.73 22.26 -14.65
C VAL A 60 18.69 20.92 -15.40
N SER A 61 18.16 19.88 -14.76
CA SER A 61 18.05 18.52 -15.33
C SER A 61 17.08 18.48 -16.52
N VAL A 62 17.55 17.91 -17.65
CA VAL A 62 16.88 17.93 -18.97
C VAL A 62 16.13 16.62 -19.22
N THR A 63 14.88 16.70 -19.72
CA THR A 63 14.19 15.58 -20.39
C THR A 63 14.23 15.81 -21.90
N VAL A 64 14.83 14.87 -22.64
CA VAL A 64 14.97 14.95 -24.10
C VAL A 64 13.70 14.40 -24.76
N SER A 65 13.00 15.23 -25.54
CA SER A 65 11.98 14.80 -26.49
C SER A 65 12.09 15.61 -27.79
N GLN A 66 11.79 14.99 -28.92
CA GLN A 66 11.88 15.64 -30.24
C GLN A 66 10.75 16.66 -30.45
N PRO A 67 11.04 17.82 -31.06
CA PRO A 67 10.02 18.80 -31.41
C PRO A 67 9.19 18.32 -32.63
N PRO A 68 7.84 18.42 -32.59
CA PRO A 68 6.99 18.21 -33.76
C PRO A 68 6.98 19.43 -34.71
N PRO A 69 6.56 19.28 -35.98
CA PRO A 69 6.64 20.33 -36.99
C PRO A 69 5.61 21.46 -36.84
N SER A 70 5.98 22.61 -37.39
CA SER A 70 5.57 24.00 -37.09
C SER A 70 4.20 24.49 -37.58
N LEU A 71 3.69 25.56 -36.92
CA LEU A 71 3.44 26.94 -37.46
C LEU A 71 2.40 27.71 -36.61
N VAL A 72 2.69 28.98 -36.24
CA VAL A 72 1.93 30.23 -36.50
C VAL A 72 2.65 31.43 -35.83
N GLN A 73 3.00 32.46 -36.61
CA GLN A 73 3.52 33.76 -36.15
C GLN A 73 2.40 34.68 -35.64
N ALA A 74 2.62 35.38 -34.52
CA ALA A 74 1.82 36.51 -34.08
C ALA A 74 2.76 37.65 -33.64
N ASP A 75 2.40 38.85 -34.08
CA ASP A 75 3.17 40.10 -34.07
C ASP A 75 2.75 40.97 -32.89
N ASP A 76 3.68 41.36 -32.01
CA ASP A 76 3.51 42.49 -31.08
C ASP A 76 4.89 43.00 -30.59
N SER A 77 5.25 44.24 -30.94
CA SER A 77 6.66 44.68 -31.08
C SER A 77 7.12 45.81 -30.15
N THR A 78 6.50 46.04 -28.99
CA THR A 78 6.93 47.14 -28.09
C THR A 78 7.75 46.73 -26.86
N GLY A 79 7.84 45.43 -26.54
CA GLY A 79 8.72 44.90 -25.46
C GLY A 79 10.01 44.24 -25.96
N VAL A 80 10.13 44.07 -27.28
CA VAL A 80 11.15 43.24 -27.94
C VAL A 80 12.53 43.90 -27.89
N ASP A 81 12.62 45.19 -28.20
CA ASP A 81 13.90 45.88 -28.34
C ASP A 81 14.71 45.96 -27.03
N ALA A 82 14.05 46.09 -25.87
CA ALA A 82 14.72 46.15 -24.57
C ALA A 82 15.32 44.79 -24.16
N VAL A 83 14.65 43.69 -24.50
CA VAL A 83 15.15 42.34 -24.25
C VAL A 83 16.29 42.01 -25.21
N PHE A 84 16.15 42.36 -26.49
CA PHE A 84 17.21 42.16 -27.48
C PHE A 84 18.48 42.95 -27.12
N ALA A 85 18.35 44.24 -26.74
CA ALA A 85 19.49 45.06 -26.33
C ALA A 85 20.21 44.51 -25.09
N ARG A 86 19.46 43.95 -24.12
CA ARG A 86 20.02 43.31 -22.93
C ARG A 86 20.82 42.06 -23.28
N PHE A 87 20.30 41.21 -24.15
CA PHE A 87 20.96 39.99 -24.59
C PHE A 87 22.25 40.30 -25.38
N SER A 88 22.20 41.24 -26.33
CA SER A 88 23.37 41.66 -27.11
C SER A 88 24.48 42.25 -26.23
N ALA A 89 24.15 42.94 -25.13
CA ALA A 89 25.14 43.45 -24.17
C ALA A 89 25.91 42.33 -23.43
N SER A 90 25.32 41.14 -23.33
CA SER A 90 25.93 39.93 -22.78
C SER A 90 26.62 39.04 -23.83
N GLY A 91 26.70 39.49 -25.09
CA GLY A 91 27.31 38.75 -26.20
C GLY A 91 26.44 37.61 -26.75
N VAL A 92 25.13 37.66 -26.49
CA VAL A 92 24.15 36.67 -26.94
C VAL A 92 23.12 37.36 -27.82
N ASP A 93 22.92 36.92 -29.05
CA ASP A 93 21.90 37.50 -29.92
C ASP A 93 20.72 36.54 -30.09
N ILE A 94 19.50 37.09 -30.04
CA ILE A 94 18.27 36.36 -30.33
C ILE A 94 18.03 36.43 -31.83
N LEU A 95 18.04 35.27 -32.49
CA LEU A 95 17.91 35.19 -33.95
C LEU A 95 16.46 35.01 -34.40
N ASP A 96 15.68 34.24 -33.65
CA ASP A 96 14.30 33.93 -33.98
C ASP A 96 13.49 33.54 -32.74
N ILE A 97 12.20 33.85 -32.75
CA ILE A 97 11.24 33.41 -31.73
C ILE A 97 10.01 32.85 -32.42
N GLU A 98 9.78 31.54 -32.25
CA GLU A 98 8.62 30.84 -32.79
C GLU A 98 7.63 30.50 -31.67
N TYR A 99 6.35 30.83 -31.85
CA TYR A 99 5.32 30.60 -30.83
C TYR A 99 4.57 29.30 -31.07
N ILE A 100 4.43 28.46 -30.03
CA ILE A 100 3.74 27.17 -30.12
C ILE A 100 2.86 26.92 -28.89
N ALA A 101 1.54 27.07 -29.06
CA ALA A 101 0.55 26.85 -27.99
C ALA A 101 0.92 27.60 -26.69
N ALA A 102 1.17 26.87 -25.58
CA ALA A 102 1.54 27.41 -24.29
C ALA A 102 3.05 27.66 -24.12
N SER A 103 3.84 27.50 -25.19
CA SER A 103 5.30 27.60 -25.19
C SER A 103 5.82 28.48 -26.34
N ALA A 104 7.10 28.84 -26.30
CA ALA A 104 7.81 29.46 -27.43
C ALA A 104 9.19 28.81 -27.62
N ILE A 105 9.70 28.76 -28.85
CA ILE A 105 11.06 28.38 -29.17
C ILE A 105 11.85 29.66 -29.42
N VAL A 106 12.98 29.82 -28.74
CA VAL A 106 13.88 30.96 -28.89
C VAL A 106 15.22 30.44 -29.42
N THR A 107 15.61 30.93 -30.59
CA THR A 107 16.90 30.60 -31.21
C THR A 107 17.92 31.67 -30.86
N LEU A 108 19.05 31.26 -30.28
CA LEU A 108 20.13 32.12 -29.78
C LEU A 108 21.45 31.86 -30.53
N THR A 109 22.32 32.86 -30.62
CA THR A 109 23.74 32.74 -31.00
C THR A 109 24.63 33.43 -29.97
N GLY A 110 25.85 32.95 -29.78
CA GLY A 110 26.80 33.47 -28.79
C GLY A 110 26.66 32.87 -27.39
N ALA A 111 25.75 31.90 -27.17
CA ALA A 111 25.59 31.22 -25.89
C ALA A 111 25.20 29.74 -25.99
N ASP A 112 25.60 29.00 -24.96
CA ASP A 112 25.11 27.65 -24.65
C ASP A 112 23.73 27.75 -23.95
N PRO A 113 22.65 27.22 -24.54
CA PRO A 113 21.31 27.21 -23.97
C PRO A 113 21.24 26.65 -22.54
N ALA A 114 22.14 25.73 -22.18
CA ALA A 114 22.17 25.12 -20.85
C ALA A 114 22.75 26.02 -19.75
N ARG A 115 23.30 27.20 -20.13
CA ARG A 115 23.98 28.13 -19.21
C ARG A 115 23.33 29.51 -19.11
N ILE A 116 22.12 29.66 -19.67
CA ILE A 116 21.37 30.92 -19.55
C ILE A 116 20.97 31.16 -18.09
N LYS A 117 21.19 32.39 -17.61
CA LYS A 117 20.89 32.75 -16.22
C LYS A 117 19.38 32.87 -15.99
N PRO A 118 18.87 32.61 -14.77
CA PRO A 118 17.45 32.69 -14.45
C PRO A 118 16.82 34.06 -14.79
N GLU A 119 17.54 35.16 -14.56
CA GLU A 119 17.07 36.52 -14.87
C GLU A 119 16.92 36.81 -16.37
N ASP A 120 17.71 36.14 -17.20
CA ASP A 120 17.69 36.27 -18.67
C ASP A 120 16.63 35.32 -19.25
N ALA A 121 16.47 34.13 -18.67
CA ALA A 121 15.37 33.22 -18.98
C ALA A 121 13.99 33.81 -18.65
N LEU A 122 13.87 34.55 -17.54
CA LEU A 122 12.63 35.27 -17.21
C LEU A 122 12.32 36.34 -18.26
N ALA A 123 13.32 37.12 -18.69
CA ALA A 123 13.14 38.14 -19.71
C ALA A 123 12.66 37.54 -21.04
N LEU A 124 13.18 36.35 -21.42
CA LEU A 124 12.71 35.60 -22.59
C LEU A 124 11.30 35.04 -22.42
N LEU A 125 10.93 34.58 -21.23
CA LEU A 125 9.56 34.14 -20.92
C LEU A 125 8.57 35.31 -20.98
N ASP A 126 8.95 36.47 -20.46
CA ASP A 126 8.12 37.68 -20.49
C ASP A 126 7.98 38.22 -21.91
N LEU A 127 9.06 38.19 -22.70
CA LEU A 127 9.04 38.46 -24.14
C LEU A 127 8.13 37.48 -24.88
N ALA A 128 8.15 36.20 -24.48
CA ALA A 128 7.27 35.20 -25.03
C ALA A 128 5.79 35.41 -24.65
N GLY A 129 5.46 36.34 -23.74
CA GLY A 129 4.09 36.71 -23.37
C GLY A 129 3.57 36.05 -22.09
N ALA A 130 2.79 36.81 -21.32
CA ALA A 130 2.31 36.43 -19.98
C ALA A 130 1.46 35.15 -19.93
N GLY A 131 0.83 34.75 -21.05
CA GLY A 131 0.02 33.53 -21.15
C GLY A 131 0.82 32.24 -21.38
N ARG A 132 2.15 32.31 -21.55
CA ARG A 132 2.99 31.15 -21.88
C ARG A 132 3.71 30.61 -20.65
N SER A 133 3.70 29.28 -20.50
CA SER A 133 4.20 28.56 -19.34
C SER A 133 5.63 28.06 -19.48
N SER A 134 6.19 27.96 -20.70
CA SER A 134 7.58 27.55 -20.94
C SER A 134 8.20 28.18 -22.20
N ILE A 135 9.53 28.19 -22.27
CA ILE A 135 10.31 28.47 -23.50
C ILE A 135 11.28 27.32 -23.78
N TRP A 136 11.58 27.08 -25.05
CA TRP A 136 12.61 26.15 -25.52
C TRP A 136 13.76 26.95 -26.11
N LEU A 137 14.96 26.77 -25.57
CA LEU A 137 16.16 27.45 -26.05
C LEU A 137 16.93 26.55 -27.02
N VAL A 138 17.25 27.09 -28.19
CA VAL A 138 18.01 26.41 -29.26
C VAL A 138 19.21 27.27 -29.63
N SER A 139 20.40 26.66 -29.81
CA SER A 139 21.59 27.40 -30.26
C SER A 139 21.78 27.27 -31.77
N ALA A 140 22.05 28.38 -32.45
CA ALA A 140 22.43 28.42 -33.86
C ALA A 140 23.95 28.20 -34.06
N ASP A 141 24.75 28.31 -33.00
CA ASP A 141 26.21 28.20 -33.09
C ASP A 141 26.65 26.78 -33.43
N PRO A 142 27.55 26.58 -34.42
CA PRO A 142 28.03 25.26 -34.80
C PRO A 142 28.65 24.46 -33.64
N ALA A 143 29.23 25.15 -32.65
CA ALA A 143 29.82 24.54 -31.46
C ALA A 143 28.78 23.92 -30.51
N TYR A 144 27.53 24.39 -30.56
CA TYR A 144 26.44 24.00 -29.67
C TYR A 144 25.24 23.38 -30.43
N ARG A 145 25.39 23.07 -31.73
CA ARG A 145 24.36 22.38 -32.52
C ARG A 145 24.05 20.95 -32.04
N ALA A 146 24.97 20.34 -31.30
CA ALA A 146 24.78 19.00 -30.72
C ALA A 146 24.06 19.02 -29.37
N THR A 147 23.90 20.19 -28.73
CA THR A 147 23.19 20.32 -27.47
C THR A 147 21.68 20.26 -27.74
N SER A 148 20.97 19.36 -27.05
CA SER A 148 19.51 19.23 -27.19
C SER A 148 18.80 20.53 -26.79
N PRO A 149 17.64 20.87 -27.39
CA PRO A 149 16.85 22.02 -26.97
C PRO A 149 16.59 21.99 -25.45
N VAL A 150 16.73 23.15 -24.79
CA VAL A 150 16.56 23.27 -23.33
C VAL A 150 15.19 23.89 -23.03
N GLU A 151 14.28 23.13 -22.42
CA GLU A 151 13.00 23.67 -21.94
C GLU A 151 13.21 24.41 -20.60
N ILE A 152 12.73 25.65 -20.51
CA ILE A 152 12.68 26.43 -19.28
C ILE A 152 11.22 26.71 -18.88
N ARG A 153 10.88 26.20 -17.69
CA ARG A 153 9.70 26.44 -16.85
C ARG A 153 9.50 27.88 -16.39
N ARG A 154 8.39 28.58 -16.68
CA ARG A 154 8.06 29.83 -15.94
C ARG A 154 7.99 29.57 -14.43
N GLN A 155 7.37 28.45 -14.05
CA GLN A 155 7.33 27.99 -12.67
C GLN A 155 8.76 27.81 -12.13
N GLN A 156 9.63 27.07 -12.82
CA GLN A 156 11.02 26.80 -12.38
C GLN A 156 11.84 28.08 -12.16
N VAL A 157 11.71 29.08 -13.04
CA VAL A 157 12.38 30.38 -12.89
C VAL A 157 11.83 31.15 -11.69
N ALA A 158 10.52 31.10 -11.46
CA ALA A 158 9.91 31.67 -10.26
C ALA A 158 10.37 30.97 -8.97
N GLN A 159 10.61 29.65 -8.99
CA GLN A 159 11.18 28.92 -7.85
C GLN A 159 12.61 29.37 -7.55
N ALA A 160 13.46 29.51 -8.57
CA ALA A 160 14.84 29.95 -8.42
C ALA A 160 14.93 31.37 -7.84
N GLN A 161 14.14 32.31 -8.35
CA GLN A 161 14.11 33.68 -7.83
C GLN A 161 13.53 33.78 -6.41
N SER A 162 12.55 32.92 -6.08
CA SER A 162 11.98 32.88 -4.73
C SER A 162 13.00 32.33 -3.72
N ALA A 163 13.82 31.36 -4.14
CA ALA A 163 14.94 30.87 -3.34
C ALA A 163 15.97 31.98 -3.10
N ASP A 164 16.44 32.68 -4.13
CA ASP A 164 17.45 33.75 -3.98
C ASP A 164 16.97 34.89 -3.04
N ARG A 165 15.70 35.29 -3.17
CA ARG A 165 15.09 36.30 -2.26
C ARG A 165 14.98 35.78 -0.83
N LEU A 166 14.64 34.49 -0.66
CA LEU A 166 14.60 33.84 0.64
C LEU A 166 15.97 33.82 1.31
N PHE A 167 17.03 33.42 0.59
CA PHE A 167 18.39 33.40 1.13
C PHE A 167 18.85 34.80 1.56
N ALA A 168 18.56 35.83 0.77
CA ALA A 168 18.84 37.22 1.13
C ALA A 168 18.07 37.67 2.37
N ALA A 169 16.76 37.39 2.43
CA ALA A 169 15.90 37.78 3.55
C ALA A 169 16.30 37.10 4.87
N VAL A 170 16.70 35.83 4.84
CA VAL A 170 17.19 35.11 6.03
C VAL A 170 18.58 35.60 6.46
N ALA A 171 19.45 35.95 5.50
CA ALA A 171 20.76 36.53 5.79
C ALA A 171 20.66 37.91 6.46
N GLU A 172 19.68 38.75 6.08
CA GLU A 172 19.40 40.04 6.74
C GLU A 172 19.02 39.89 8.23
N MET A 173 18.47 38.73 8.61
CA MET A 173 18.14 38.39 10.00
C MET A 173 19.34 37.86 10.81
N GLY A 174 20.53 37.84 10.22
CA GLY A 174 21.74 37.30 10.86
C GLY A 174 21.74 35.78 10.97
N LEU A 175 20.95 35.11 10.13
CA LEU A 175 20.79 33.65 10.08
C LEU A 175 21.36 33.10 8.78
N ALA A 176 21.94 31.90 8.84
CA ALA A 176 22.40 31.20 7.64
C ALA A 176 21.45 30.03 7.35
N ILE A 177 21.01 29.89 6.10
CA ILE A 177 20.24 28.70 5.68
C ILE A 177 21.23 27.55 5.48
N ASP A 178 21.06 26.47 6.23
CA ASP A 178 21.85 25.23 6.10
C ASP A 178 21.19 24.25 5.13
N ALA A 179 19.85 24.20 5.09
CA ALA A 179 19.09 23.36 4.18
C ALA A 179 17.73 24.00 3.86
N PHE A 180 17.26 23.76 2.63
CA PHE A 180 15.98 24.26 2.13
C PHE A 180 15.37 23.23 1.18
N ASP A 181 14.12 22.85 1.43
CA ASP A 181 13.39 21.93 0.57
C ASP A 181 11.91 22.32 0.46
N ILE A 182 11.29 22.04 -0.70
CA ILE A 182 9.86 22.23 -0.95
C ILE A 182 9.28 20.93 -1.48
N THR A 183 8.31 20.36 -0.77
CA THR A 183 7.53 19.21 -1.25
C THR A 183 6.04 19.53 -1.22
N GLY A 184 5.40 19.57 -2.39
CA GLY A 184 3.99 19.93 -2.50
C GLY A 184 3.77 21.39 -2.12
N GLU A 185 2.83 21.65 -1.19
CA GLU A 185 2.57 22.99 -0.65
C GLU A 185 3.31 23.28 0.67
N ARG A 186 4.31 22.47 1.03
CA ARG A 186 5.09 22.62 2.27
C ARG A 186 6.54 22.95 1.97
N ALA A 187 7.12 23.85 2.77
CA ALA A 187 8.56 24.12 2.78
C ALA A 187 9.18 23.72 4.12
N TRP A 188 10.38 23.13 4.07
CA TRP A 188 11.25 22.93 5.22
C TRP A 188 12.47 23.83 5.08
N VAL A 189 12.74 24.64 6.10
CA VAL A 189 13.86 25.56 6.12
C VAL A 189 14.66 25.34 7.38
N THR A 190 15.93 24.97 7.23
CA THR A 190 16.87 24.79 8.32
C THR A 190 17.78 26.01 8.39
N VAL A 191 17.78 26.68 9.54
CA VAL A 191 18.57 27.88 9.79
C VAL A 191 19.56 27.66 10.94
N ARG A 192 20.78 28.13 10.75
CA ARG A 192 21.82 28.19 11.76
C ARG A 192 21.95 29.61 12.29
N SER A 193 22.00 29.72 13.61
CA SER A 193 22.25 30.98 14.30
C SER A 193 23.52 30.91 15.15
N SER A 194 24.22 32.03 15.25
CA SER A 194 25.31 32.23 16.21
C SER A 194 24.81 32.51 17.64
N TYR A 195 23.50 32.67 17.83
CA TYR A 195 22.84 32.93 19.10
C TYR A 195 21.64 31.98 19.31
N ALA A 196 21.22 31.79 20.56
CA ALA A 196 20.02 31.01 20.87
C ALA A 196 18.79 31.73 20.31
N ILE A 197 18.00 31.04 19.48
CA ILE A 197 16.75 31.59 18.95
C ILE A 197 15.62 31.24 19.91
N GLU A 198 14.90 32.26 20.38
CA GLU A 198 13.69 32.06 21.18
C GLU A 198 12.48 31.76 20.29
N THR A 199 11.47 31.08 20.85
CA THR A 199 10.23 30.70 20.16
C THR A 199 9.54 31.84 19.40
N GLN A 200 9.53 33.06 19.94
CA GLN A 200 8.92 34.20 19.25
C GLN A 200 9.75 34.67 18.05
N GLN A 201 11.07 34.57 18.12
CA GLN A 201 11.98 34.90 17.04
C GLN A 201 11.92 33.85 15.93
N ALA A 202 11.91 32.56 16.28
CA ALA A 202 11.74 31.48 15.31
C ALA A 202 10.37 31.55 14.59
N ARG A 203 9.30 31.97 15.29
CA ARG A 203 8.00 32.26 14.66
C ARG A 203 8.10 33.41 13.66
N HIS A 204 8.76 34.51 14.04
CA HIS A 204 8.94 35.67 13.17
C HIS A 204 9.72 35.30 11.91
N VAL A 205 10.78 34.50 12.05
CA VAL A 205 11.58 33.98 10.93
C VAL A 205 10.71 33.08 10.04
N ALA A 206 9.98 32.10 10.61
CA ALA A 206 9.13 31.20 9.84
C ALA A 206 8.02 31.96 9.07
N GLN A 207 7.40 32.97 9.68
CA GLN A 207 6.42 33.84 9.02
C GLN A 207 7.05 34.67 7.90
N HIS A 208 8.27 35.16 8.11
CA HIS A 208 9.00 35.92 7.10
C HIS A 208 9.39 35.05 5.90
N VAL A 209 9.87 33.84 6.15
CA VAL A 209 10.14 32.81 5.14
C VAL A 209 8.85 32.47 4.37
N LEU A 210 7.75 32.24 5.08
CA LEU A 210 6.45 31.96 4.48
C LEU A 210 5.97 33.11 3.59
N THR A 211 6.23 34.36 3.96
CA THR A 211 5.87 35.53 3.13
C THR A 211 6.62 35.53 1.79
N HIS A 212 7.89 35.12 1.79
CA HIS A 212 8.70 35.02 0.58
C HIS A 212 8.35 33.81 -0.29
N LEU A 213 7.79 32.76 0.32
CA LEU A 213 7.38 31.52 -0.35
C LEU A 213 5.86 31.44 -0.60
N ALA A 214 5.09 32.43 -0.16
CA ALA A 214 3.62 32.44 -0.18
C ALA A 214 2.96 32.13 -1.53
N PRO A 215 3.53 32.45 -2.71
CA PRO A 215 2.92 32.01 -3.97
C PRO A 215 3.08 30.50 -4.22
N MET A 216 3.91 29.79 -3.46
CA MET A 216 4.30 28.40 -3.71
C MET A 216 3.96 27.42 -2.59
N VAL A 217 3.87 27.88 -1.33
CA VAL A 217 3.63 27.02 -0.17
C VAL A 217 2.53 27.59 0.73
N SER A 218 1.72 26.71 1.33
CA SER A 218 0.71 27.04 2.33
C SER A 218 1.22 26.84 3.77
N GLU A 219 2.37 26.18 3.93
CA GLU A 219 2.99 25.88 5.23
C GLU A 219 4.52 25.93 5.14
N VAL A 220 5.15 26.55 6.14
CA VAL A 220 6.61 26.55 6.33
C VAL A 220 6.95 25.96 7.69
N THR A 221 7.78 24.93 7.70
CA THR A 221 8.42 24.41 8.91
C THR A 221 9.85 24.94 9.00
N LEU A 222 10.11 25.78 10.00
CA LEU A 222 11.43 26.27 10.33
C LEU A 222 12.08 25.36 11.38
N ILE A 223 13.33 25.01 11.15
CA ILE A 223 14.20 24.29 12.08
C ILE A 223 15.39 25.20 12.39
N ALA A 224 15.50 25.65 13.64
CA ALA A 224 16.58 26.52 14.08
C ALA A 224 17.55 25.78 15.01
N TYR A 225 18.86 25.92 14.78
CA TYR A 225 19.90 25.43 15.69
C TYR A 225 20.76 26.57 16.23
N GLY A 226 20.91 26.61 17.55
CA GLY A 226 21.80 27.54 18.26
C GLY A 226 23.16 26.91 18.67
N PRO A 227 24.07 27.69 19.26
CA PRO A 227 25.45 27.28 19.59
C PRO A 227 25.62 26.15 20.63
N ALA A 228 24.53 25.62 21.19
CA ALA A 228 24.52 24.52 22.15
C ALA A 228 23.68 23.32 21.68
N ASP A 229 23.50 23.15 20.36
CA ASP A 229 22.60 22.16 19.74
C ASP A 229 21.14 22.23 20.22
N ALA A 230 20.74 23.34 20.85
CA ALA A 230 19.35 23.60 21.19
C ALA A 230 18.55 23.79 19.90
N GLN A 231 17.59 22.89 19.65
CA GLN A 231 16.79 22.86 18.44
C GLN A 231 15.37 23.38 18.73
N GLU A 232 14.92 24.37 17.96
CA GLU A 232 13.51 24.76 17.92
C GLU A 232 12.91 24.44 16.54
N THR A 233 11.73 23.81 16.53
CA THR A 233 10.96 23.56 15.31
C THR A 233 9.63 24.29 15.39
N ILE A 234 9.34 25.12 14.40
CA ILE A 234 8.10 25.91 14.34
C ILE A 234 7.49 25.76 12.95
N ALA A 235 6.28 25.20 12.89
CA ALA A 235 5.47 25.17 11.69
C ALA A 235 4.49 26.36 11.70
N VAL A 236 4.54 27.17 10.65
CA VAL A 236 3.68 28.33 10.43
C VAL A 236 2.89 28.13 9.14
N MET A 237 1.57 28.21 9.25
CA MET A 237 0.65 28.10 8.13
C MET A 237 0.26 29.48 7.60
N ARG A 238 -0.21 29.53 6.34
CA ARG A 238 -0.59 30.76 5.66
C ARG A 238 -1.76 31.50 6.30
N ASP A 239 -2.64 30.77 6.99
CA ASP A 239 -3.73 31.34 7.78
C ASP A 239 -3.26 31.97 9.11
N GLY A 240 -1.95 31.95 9.38
CA GLY A 240 -1.33 32.47 10.60
C GLY A 240 -1.41 31.49 11.78
N SER A 241 -1.96 30.29 11.59
CA SER A 241 -1.94 29.26 12.62
C SER A 241 -0.54 28.70 12.81
N VAL A 242 -0.15 28.52 14.07
CA VAL A 242 1.16 28.00 14.46
C VAL A 242 0.96 26.64 15.12
N ALA A 243 1.42 25.58 14.46
CA ALA A 243 1.49 24.26 15.06
C ALA A 243 2.83 24.14 15.80
N GLN A 244 2.79 24.36 17.13
CA GLN A 244 3.92 24.04 17.99
C GLN A 244 3.95 22.54 18.28
N ASN A 245 4.56 21.78 17.38
CA ASN A 245 4.93 20.41 17.70
C ASN A 245 6.37 20.40 18.22
N LYS A 246 6.59 19.78 19.39
CA LYS A 246 7.90 19.21 19.72
C LYS A 246 8.31 18.35 18.51
N ALA A 247 9.38 18.78 17.84
CA ALA A 247 9.98 18.25 16.62
C ALA A 247 9.40 16.90 16.12
N GLY A 248 8.79 16.91 14.94
CA GLY A 248 8.90 15.74 14.05
C GLY A 248 10.38 15.53 13.69
N PRO A 249 10.81 14.29 13.42
CA PRO A 249 12.22 14.01 13.16
C PRO A 249 12.75 14.83 11.98
N LEU A 250 13.99 15.31 12.11
CA LEU A 250 14.73 15.99 11.04
C LEU A 250 14.78 15.10 9.77
N PRO A 251 14.85 15.69 8.57
CA PRO A 251 15.23 14.94 7.38
C PRO A 251 16.57 14.26 7.63
N ASP A 252 16.66 12.96 7.34
CA ASP A 252 17.91 12.22 7.52
C ASP A 252 19.01 12.84 6.65
N THR A 253 20.21 13.01 7.20
CA THR A 253 21.37 13.35 6.37
C THR A 253 21.57 12.27 5.30
N PRO A 254 22.15 12.58 4.12
CA PRO A 254 22.35 11.57 3.08
C PRO A 254 23.10 10.32 3.57
N GLU A 255 24.04 10.50 4.49
CA GLU A 255 24.78 9.42 5.15
C GLU A 255 23.89 8.58 6.08
N LEU A 256 23.07 9.23 6.91
CA LEU A 256 22.13 8.55 7.79
C LEU A 256 21.07 7.80 6.98
N LEU A 257 20.56 8.40 5.90
CA LEU A 257 19.61 7.79 4.98
C LEU A 257 20.22 6.55 4.31
N ALA A 258 21.45 6.65 3.82
CA ALA A 258 22.16 5.50 3.25
C ALA A 258 22.36 4.38 4.28
N ARG A 259 22.67 4.73 5.54
CA ARG A 259 22.81 3.76 6.62
C ARG A 259 21.48 3.08 6.96
N LYS A 260 20.40 3.85 7.08
CA LYS A 260 19.05 3.31 7.32
C LYS A 260 18.61 2.43 6.15
N GLN A 261 18.93 2.81 4.90
CA GLN A 261 18.65 1.99 3.72
C GLN A 261 19.38 0.65 3.76
N GLN A 262 20.66 0.62 4.15
CA GLN A 262 21.40 -0.63 4.32
C GLN A 262 20.74 -1.56 5.35
N VAL A 263 20.33 -1.01 6.51
CA VAL A 263 19.64 -1.78 7.55
C VAL A 263 18.27 -2.29 7.05
N ALA A 264 17.50 -1.42 6.38
CA ALA A 264 16.20 -1.80 5.83
C ALA A 264 16.35 -2.91 4.78
N THR A 265 17.32 -2.81 3.87
CA THR A 265 17.61 -3.85 2.87
C THR A 265 18.01 -5.17 3.53
N ALA A 266 18.88 -5.16 4.54
CA ALA A 266 19.24 -6.38 5.27
C ALA A 266 18.02 -7.06 5.92
N ILE A 267 17.12 -6.28 6.53
CA ILE A 267 15.87 -6.81 7.10
C ILE A 267 14.96 -7.35 5.98
N PHE A 268 14.81 -6.65 4.86
CA PHE A 268 14.00 -7.11 3.73
C PHE A 268 14.51 -8.46 3.20
N ASP A 269 15.81 -8.60 3.01
CA ASP A 269 16.43 -9.82 2.51
C ASP A 269 16.28 -10.98 3.52
N ALA A 270 16.55 -10.73 4.80
CA ALA A 270 16.42 -11.73 5.86
C ALA A 270 14.96 -12.21 6.03
N LEU A 271 13.99 -11.31 5.93
CA LEU A 271 12.56 -11.65 5.93
C LEU A 271 12.17 -12.46 4.67
N ALA A 272 12.68 -12.07 3.51
CA ALA A 272 12.42 -12.77 2.25
C ALA A 272 12.96 -14.21 2.25
N GLU A 273 14.15 -14.43 2.81
CA GLU A 273 14.78 -15.76 2.92
C GLU A 273 13.90 -16.76 3.68
N VAL A 274 13.24 -16.31 4.75
CA VAL A 274 12.30 -17.13 5.52
C VAL A 274 10.86 -17.08 4.99
N GLY A 275 10.63 -16.43 3.86
CA GLY A 275 9.35 -16.44 3.14
C GLY A 275 8.33 -15.38 3.56
N PHE A 276 8.73 -14.40 4.38
CA PHE A 276 7.96 -13.17 4.60
C PHE A 276 8.17 -12.19 3.43
N GLY A 277 7.37 -11.13 3.38
CA GLY A 277 7.56 -10.03 2.45
C GLY A 277 7.21 -8.73 3.15
N ALA A 278 8.18 -7.82 3.22
CA ALA A 278 8.02 -6.51 3.84
C ALA A 278 7.99 -5.43 2.77
N GLU A 279 7.02 -4.53 2.88
CA GLU A 279 6.79 -3.45 1.92
C GLU A 279 7.66 -2.22 2.20
N SER A 280 7.84 -1.92 3.48
CA SER A 280 8.59 -0.75 3.92
C SER A 280 8.99 -0.87 5.39
N ILE A 281 10.02 -0.12 5.78
CA ILE A 281 10.49 -0.01 7.17
C ILE A 281 10.71 1.47 7.48
N ALA A 282 10.10 1.94 8.56
CA ALA A 282 10.43 3.24 9.14
C ALA A 282 11.39 3.05 10.32
N LEU A 283 12.46 3.83 10.35
CA LEU A 283 13.45 3.84 11.43
C LEU A 283 13.48 5.24 12.03
N GLU A 284 13.01 5.38 13.26
CA GLU A 284 12.87 6.66 13.96
C GLU A 284 13.49 6.57 15.34
N ARG A 285 14.59 7.31 15.61
CA ARG A 285 15.29 7.38 16.90
C ARG A 285 15.53 6.01 17.58
N ARG A 286 14.55 5.52 18.35
CA ARG A 286 14.60 4.27 19.12
C ARG A 286 13.53 3.26 18.69
N GLU A 287 12.85 3.50 17.57
CA GLU A 287 11.72 2.72 17.10
C GLU A 287 11.91 2.27 15.66
N ALA A 288 11.55 1.02 15.38
CA ALA A 288 11.45 0.48 14.04
C ALA A 288 10.02 0.04 13.78
N THR A 289 9.39 0.55 12.72
CA THR A 289 8.08 0.09 12.24
C THR A 289 8.24 -0.69 10.95
N ILE A 290 7.82 -1.94 10.93
CA ILE A 290 7.99 -2.88 9.81
C ILE A 290 6.62 -3.22 9.23
N TYR A 291 6.39 -2.85 7.97
CA TYR A 291 5.16 -3.13 7.25
C TYR A 291 5.31 -4.44 6.47
N VAL A 292 4.56 -5.48 6.85
CA VAL A 292 4.71 -6.83 6.31
C VAL A 292 3.46 -7.25 5.55
N SER A 293 3.60 -7.53 4.25
CA SER A 293 2.49 -7.86 3.36
C SER A 293 2.33 -9.34 3.00
N LYS A 294 3.40 -10.12 3.18
CA LYS A 294 3.35 -11.57 2.98
C LYS A 294 3.68 -12.28 4.28
N LEU A 295 2.68 -13.00 4.80
CA LEU A 295 2.79 -13.82 6.00
C LEU A 295 2.96 -15.29 5.63
N ARG A 296 3.78 -16.01 6.41
CA ARG A 296 4.06 -17.44 6.19
C ARG A 296 3.17 -18.34 7.04
N TYR A 297 2.96 -17.97 8.29
CA TYR A 297 2.29 -18.79 9.28
C TYR A 297 0.81 -18.43 9.38
N ARG A 298 -0.03 -19.39 9.76
CA ARG A 298 -1.47 -19.14 10.00
C ARG A 298 -1.68 -18.30 11.26
N GLN A 299 -0.96 -18.64 12.33
CA GLN A 299 -1.06 -17.95 13.61
C GLN A 299 -0.33 -16.61 13.57
N SER A 300 -1.01 -15.54 13.98
CA SER A 300 -0.44 -14.18 14.02
C SER A 300 0.80 -14.12 14.91
N HIS A 301 0.77 -14.77 16.08
CA HIS A 301 1.88 -14.74 17.03
C HIS A 301 3.18 -15.33 16.48
N GLU A 302 3.11 -16.46 15.75
CA GLU A 302 4.28 -17.04 15.09
C GLU A 302 4.90 -16.09 14.06
N ASN A 303 4.06 -15.39 13.29
CA ASN A 303 4.54 -14.40 12.33
C ASN A 303 5.22 -13.23 13.07
N ILE A 304 4.54 -12.63 14.04
CA ILE A 304 5.05 -11.47 14.82
C ILE A 304 6.39 -11.81 15.47
N MET A 305 6.49 -12.93 16.18
CA MET A 305 7.73 -13.28 16.89
C MET A 305 8.89 -13.57 15.96
N ARG A 306 8.65 -14.25 14.83
CA ARG A 306 9.72 -14.54 13.87
C ARG A 306 10.18 -13.25 13.19
N ILE A 307 9.26 -12.36 12.82
CA ILE A 307 9.60 -11.04 12.26
C ILE A 307 10.37 -10.21 13.29
N ALA A 308 9.89 -10.14 14.54
CA ALA A 308 10.52 -9.36 15.60
C ALA A 308 11.94 -9.84 15.90
N ARG A 309 12.17 -11.16 15.95
CA ARG A 309 13.51 -11.74 16.15
C ARG A 309 14.46 -11.46 14.99
N ILE A 310 13.98 -11.58 13.75
CA ILE A 310 14.78 -11.24 12.56
C ILE A 310 15.15 -9.76 12.57
N ALA A 311 14.17 -8.90 12.85
CA ALA A 311 14.39 -7.47 12.98
C ALA A 311 15.40 -7.14 14.10
N ALA A 312 15.23 -7.72 15.30
CA ALA A 312 16.13 -7.47 16.42
C ALA A 312 17.59 -7.85 16.12
N ASN A 313 17.85 -8.84 15.26
CA ASN A 313 19.21 -9.19 14.85
C ASN A 313 19.86 -8.16 13.92
N GLU A 314 19.09 -7.56 13.01
CA GLU A 314 19.60 -6.63 12.00
C GLU A 314 19.53 -5.16 12.44
N LEU A 315 18.63 -4.82 13.37
CA LEU A 315 18.43 -3.46 13.86
C LEU A 315 19.63 -2.98 14.71
N PRO A 316 20.08 -1.72 14.52
CA PRO A 316 21.13 -1.14 15.35
C PRO A 316 20.70 -1.03 16.82
N ALA A 317 21.68 -1.04 17.74
CA ALA A 317 21.46 -1.26 19.18
C ALA A 317 20.69 -0.13 19.90
N ASP A 318 20.57 1.03 19.28
CA ASP A 318 19.80 2.19 19.75
C ASP A 318 18.28 1.99 19.62
N ILE A 319 17.83 1.12 18.70
CA ILE A 319 16.43 0.75 18.53
C ILE A 319 15.98 -0.16 19.67
N GLU A 320 15.02 0.33 20.45
CA GLU A 320 14.41 -0.34 21.60
C GLU A 320 13.01 -0.89 21.34
N ASN A 321 12.24 -0.29 20.43
CA ASN A 321 10.87 -0.71 20.14
C ASN A 321 10.76 -1.22 18.70
N ILE A 322 10.16 -2.39 18.54
CA ILE A 322 9.88 -3.02 17.24
C ILE A 322 8.37 -3.09 17.07
N THR A 323 7.85 -2.32 16.12
CA THR A 323 6.44 -2.33 15.74
C THR A 323 6.26 -3.08 14.44
N ILE A 324 5.37 -4.07 14.42
CA ILE A 324 5.03 -4.85 13.24
C ILE A 324 3.61 -4.49 12.82
N VAL A 325 3.45 -4.18 11.54
CA VAL A 325 2.16 -3.83 10.94
C VAL A 325 1.88 -4.80 9.82
N PHE A 326 0.80 -5.57 9.94
CA PHE A 326 0.37 -6.45 8.86
C PHE A 326 -0.34 -5.64 7.78
N VAL A 327 0.11 -5.78 6.54
CA VAL A 327 -0.47 -5.09 5.39
C VAL A 327 -1.17 -6.11 4.51
N ILE A 328 -2.49 -6.27 4.70
CA ILE A 328 -3.28 -7.25 3.94
C ILE A 328 -4.03 -6.53 2.83
N GLU A 329 -3.84 -6.97 1.58
CA GLU A 329 -4.38 -6.28 0.41
C GLU A 329 -4.02 -4.79 0.40
N ASN A 330 -2.81 -4.46 0.88
CA ASN A 330 -2.27 -3.09 1.00
C ASN A 330 -2.97 -2.18 2.01
N VAL A 331 -3.88 -2.73 2.82
CA VAL A 331 -4.49 -2.08 3.98
C VAL A 331 -3.68 -2.42 5.22
N ALA A 332 -3.22 -1.39 5.93
CA ALA A 332 -2.57 -1.57 7.22
C ALA A 332 -3.61 -2.07 8.25
N GLY A 333 -3.33 -3.23 8.83
CA GLY A 333 -4.08 -3.85 9.90
C GLY A 333 -3.65 -3.30 11.26
N ASP A 334 -3.69 -4.14 12.29
CA ASP A 334 -3.29 -3.72 13.63
C ASP A 334 -1.75 -3.65 13.72
N ARG A 335 -1.28 -2.77 14.61
CA ARG A 335 0.12 -2.53 14.94
C ARG A 335 0.42 -3.29 16.23
N VAL A 336 1.47 -4.10 16.23
CA VAL A 336 1.95 -4.80 17.42
C VAL A 336 3.33 -4.28 17.76
N SER A 337 3.45 -3.56 18.87
CA SER A 337 4.68 -2.96 19.38
C SER A 337 5.26 -3.82 20.48
N LEU A 338 6.54 -4.17 20.35
CA LEU A 338 7.29 -5.01 21.26
C LEU A 338 8.54 -4.29 21.71
N ALA A 339 8.86 -4.35 23.00
CA ALA A 339 10.18 -3.99 23.47
C ALA A 339 11.20 -5.01 22.95
N ARG A 340 12.25 -4.55 22.28
CA ARG A 340 13.34 -5.39 21.77
C ARG A 340 13.95 -6.24 22.88
N LYS A 341 14.13 -5.66 24.07
CA LYS A 341 14.63 -6.36 25.25
C LYS A 341 13.79 -7.60 25.54
N ASP A 342 12.46 -7.49 25.52
CA ASP A 342 11.56 -8.60 25.80
C ASP A 342 11.61 -9.66 24.68
N VAL A 343 11.78 -9.24 23.42
CA VAL A 343 11.99 -10.17 22.29
C VAL A 343 13.28 -10.97 22.46
N GLU A 344 14.36 -10.32 22.88
CA GLU A 344 15.67 -10.93 23.12
C GLU A 344 15.64 -11.86 24.35
N GLU A 345 15.04 -11.42 25.45
CA GLU A 345 14.89 -12.21 26.69
C GLU A 345 13.95 -13.40 26.50
N PHE A 346 12.87 -13.24 25.72
CA PHE A 346 11.99 -14.34 25.32
C PHE A 346 12.75 -15.39 24.48
N ALA A 347 13.63 -14.95 23.57
CA ALA A 347 14.40 -15.86 22.73
C ALA A 347 15.37 -16.77 23.52
N VAL A 348 15.73 -16.38 24.74
CA VAL A 348 16.59 -17.16 25.66
C VAL A 348 15.84 -17.73 26.87
N GLY A 349 14.50 -17.69 26.86
CA GLY A 349 13.65 -18.28 27.90
C GLY A 349 13.66 -17.54 29.24
N ARG A 350 14.00 -16.24 29.26
CA ARG A 350 13.98 -15.40 30.48
C ARG A 350 12.65 -14.71 30.72
N VAL A 351 11.91 -14.41 29.65
CA VAL A 351 10.57 -13.82 29.68
C VAL A 351 9.58 -14.87 29.17
N GLY A 352 8.48 -15.06 29.90
CA GLY A 352 7.39 -15.95 29.50
C GLY A 352 6.44 -15.30 28.50
N THR A 353 5.62 -16.11 27.83
CA THR A 353 4.60 -15.64 26.87
C THR A 353 3.64 -14.62 27.46
N ALA A 354 3.15 -14.87 28.68
CA ALA A 354 2.21 -13.98 29.38
C ALA A 354 2.82 -12.59 29.66
N GLU A 355 4.09 -12.55 30.07
CA GLU A 355 4.81 -11.30 30.33
C GLU A 355 5.08 -10.53 29.03
N LEU A 356 5.53 -11.22 27.98
CA LEU A 356 5.73 -10.62 26.66
C LEU A 356 4.45 -9.99 26.10
N VAL A 357 3.32 -10.70 26.22
CA VAL A 357 2.01 -10.18 25.77
C VAL A 357 1.59 -9.00 26.64
N ALA A 358 1.76 -9.07 27.96
CA ALA A 358 1.41 -7.97 28.86
C ALA A 358 2.23 -6.69 28.60
N ASN A 359 3.49 -6.85 28.17
CA ASN A 359 4.37 -5.73 27.83
C ASN A 359 4.22 -5.23 26.39
N SER A 360 3.40 -5.91 25.56
CA SER A 360 3.18 -5.52 24.17
C SER A 360 2.07 -4.48 24.01
N GLY A 361 2.26 -3.55 23.08
CA GLY A 361 1.22 -2.63 22.63
C GLY A 361 0.48 -3.19 21.42
N VAL A 362 -0.85 -3.16 21.43
CA VAL A 362 -1.66 -3.48 20.25
C VAL A 362 -2.58 -2.30 19.95
N GLU A 363 -2.42 -1.71 18.77
CA GLU A 363 -3.17 -0.53 18.34
C GLU A 363 -3.72 -0.72 16.93
N ARG A 364 -4.90 -0.15 16.62
CA ARG A 364 -5.38 -0.11 15.23
C ARG A 364 -4.51 0.83 14.39
N SER A 365 -4.13 0.42 13.17
CA SER A 365 -3.54 1.40 12.23
C SER A 365 -4.55 2.48 11.86
N ARG A 366 -4.03 3.71 11.76
CA ARG A 366 -4.77 4.88 11.27
C ARG A 366 -4.86 4.87 9.75
N ALA A 367 -5.85 5.59 9.22
CA ALA A 367 -6.06 5.76 7.78
C ALA A 367 -4.86 6.37 7.08
N VAL A 368 -4.33 7.42 7.69
CA VAL A 368 -3.08 8.04 7.31
C VAL A 368 -2.10 7.68 8.40
N ASP A 369 -1.07 6.92 8.02
CA ASP A 369 0.06 6.62 8.87
C ASP A 369 1.23 7.53 8.45
N PRO A 370 1.52 8.61 9.19
CA PRO A 370 2.63 9.51 8.87
C PRO A 370 3.98 8.78 8.84
N ILE A 371 4.13 7.73 9.65
CA ILE A 371 5.35 6.93 9.73
C ILE A 371 5.57 6.16 8.42
N ARG A 372 4.49 5.74 7.74
CA ARG A 372 4.59 5.06 6.44
C ARG A 372 5.03 6.00 5.32
N ILE A 373 4.84 7.31 5.47
CA ILE A 373 5.24 8.32 4.47
C ILE A 373 6.77 8.45 4.43
N THR A 374 7.41 8.43 5.60
CA THR A 374 8.87 8.50 5.76
C THR A 374 9.54 7.13 5.72
N ALA A 375 8.76 6.05 5.63
CA ALA A 375 9.29 4.69 5.58
C ALA A 375 10.11 4.43 4.32
N LEU A 376 11.25 3.78 4.50
CA LEU A 376 12.09 3.29 3.43
C LEU A 376 11.35 2.18 2.70
N LYS A 377 11.09 2.39 1.42
CA LYS A 377 10.33 1.46 0.59
C LYS A 377 11.23 0.32 0.13
N ASN A 378 10.64 -0.87 0.08
CA ASN A 378 11.24 -1.98 -0.63
C ASN A 378 10.82 -1.90 -2.10
N ASP A 379 11.75 -1.51 -2.97
CA ASP A 379 11.51 -1.37 -4.41
C ASP A 379 11.10 -2.69 -5.09
N GLN A 380 11.28 -3.83 -4.43
CA GLN A 380 10.84 -5.14 -4.91
C GLN A 380 9.38 -5.46 -4.58
N THR A 381 8.66 -4.57 -3.88
CA THR A 381 7.29 -4.84 -3.40
C THR A 381 6.25 -4.77 -4.52
N TYR A 382 6.41 -3.82 -5.46
CA TYR A 382 5.49 -3.65 -6.58
C TYR A 382 6.26 -3.49 -7.90
N PRO A 383 5.77 -4.08 -9.00
CA PRO A 383 4.63 -4.99 -9.03
C PRO A 383 4.94 -6.34 -8.35
N ASN A 384 4.08 -6.82 -7.45
CA ASN A 384 4.21 -8.18 -6.91
C ASN A 384 3.40 -9.16 -7.75
N PHE A 385 4.09 -10.01 -8.49
CA PHE A 385 3.45 -11.08 -9.25
C PHE A 385 3.48 -12.39 -8.46
N GLN A 386 2.32 -13.00 -8.30
CA GLN A 386 2.17 -14.31 -7.67
C GLN A 386 1.32 -15.19 -8.57
N TYR A 387 1.76 -16.41 -8.81
CA TYR A 387 0.97 -17.41 -9.51
C TYR A 387 1.12 -18.77 -8.86
N PHE A 388 0.11 -19.62 -9.07
CA PHE A 388 0.19 -21.02 -8.69
C PHE A 388 -0.70 -21.86 -9.60
N ILE A 389 -0.28 -23.10 -9.82
CA ILE A 389 -1.02 -24.09 -10.59
C ILE A 389 -1.47 -25.18 -9.62
N ARG A 390 -2.74 -25.58 -9.68
CA ARG A 390 -3.27 -26.65 -8.81
C ARG A 390 -4.30 -27.51 -9.53
N PRO A 391 -4.39 -28.81 -9.20
CA PRO A 391 -5.59 -29.57 -9.53
C PRO A 391 -6.80 -28.98 -8.81
N LYS A 392 -7.94 -28.92 -9.49
CA LYS A 392 -9.22 -28.43 -8.98
C LYS A 392 -10.30 -29.44 -9.34
N LEU A 393 -10.90 -30.04 -8.31
CA LEU A 393 -12.07 -30.89 -8.45
C LEU A 393 -13.33 -30.02 -8.44
N ARG A 394 -14.15 -30.11 -9.49
CA ARG A 394 -15.51 -29.58 -9.54
C ARG A 394 -16.45 -30.77 -9.38
N GLN A 395 -17.43 -30.68 -8.48
CA GLN A 395 -18.36 -31.78 -8.22
C GLN A 395 -19.79 -31.27 -8.17
N HIS A 396 -20.71 -32.14 -8.58
CA HIS A 396 -22.14 -31.98 -8.41
C HIS A 396 -22.67 -33.26 -7.73
N LEU A 397 -23.39 -33.07 -6.62
CA LEU A 397 -23.92 -34.17 -5.81
C LEU A 397 -25.45 -34.15 -5.91
N GLY A 398 -26.05 -35.34 -6.08
CA GLY A 398 -27.50 -35.50 -6.00
C GLY A 398 -28.28 -35.16 -7.27
N SER A 399 -27.80 -35.53 -8.45
CA SER A 399 -28.61 -35.51 -9.68
C SER A 399 -29.34 -36.85 -9.89
N VAL A 400 -30.41 -36.83 -10.68
CA VAL A 400 -31.10 -38.05 -11.13
C VAL A 400 -30.18 -38.92 -12.00
N ASP A 401 -29.21 -38.28 -12.65
CA ASP A 401 -28.26 -38.85 -13.61
C ASP A 401 -27.09 -39.60 -12.95
N GLY A 402 -26.86 -39.38 -11.66
CA GLY A 402 -25.78 -40.02 -10.92
C GLY A 402 -25.60 -39.40 -9.54
N LEU A 403 -25.23 -40.21 -8.55
CA LEU A 403 -25.06 -39.73 -7.17
C LEU A 403 -23.95 -38.67 -7.06
N VAL A 404 -22.89 -38.81 -7.87
CA VAL A 404 -21.73 -37.91 -7.90
C VAL A 404 -21.24 -37.76 -9.34
N LEU A 405 -21.32 -36.54 -9.87
CA LEU A 405 -20.65 -36.15 -11.11
C LEU A 405 -19.46 -35.25 -10.76
N ALA A 406 -18.34 -35.41 -11.46
CA ALA A 406 -17.16 -34.61 -11.16
C ALA A 406 -16.24 -34.38 -12.37
N ASP A 407 -15.63 -33.20 -12.40
CA ASP A 407 -14.60 -32.80 -13.35
C ASP A 407 -13.30 -32.45 -12.61
N LEU A 408 -12.21 -33.09 -13.03
CA LEU A 408 -10.86 -32.70 -12.67
C LEU A 408 -10.34 -31.65 -13.67
N ASN A 409 -9.88 -30.52 -13.13
CA ASN A 409 -9.32 -29.42 -13.88
C ASN A 409 -7.90 -29.10 -13.38
N ILE A 410 -7.07 -28.53 -14.24
CA ILE A 410 -5.86 -27.79 -13.82
C ILE A 410 -6.21 -26.31 -13.79
N ALA A 411 -6.08 -25.69 -12.62
CA ALA A 411 -6.34 -24.27 -12.44
C ALA A 411 -5.04 -23.48 -12.32
N LEU A 412 -4.86 -22.48 -13.18
CA LEU A 412 -3.85 -21.43 -13.06
C LEU A 412 -4.49 -20.23 -12.36
N SER A 413 -3.95 -19.84 -11.22
CA SER A 413 -4.35 -18.63 -10.51
C SER A 413 -3.18 -17.66 -10.51
N ALA A 414 -3.44 -16.41 -10.86
CA ALA A 414 -2.46 -15.34 -10.90
C ALA A 414 -2.99 -14.10 -10.18
N ARG A 415 -2.10 -13.37 -9.54
CA ARG A 415 -2.36 -12.10 -8.89
C ARG A 415 -1.18 -11.17 -9.15
N ILE A 416 -1.48 -9.93 -9.47
CA ILE A 416 -0.51 -8.85 -9.54
C ILE A 416 -0.96 -7.68 -8.66
N GLY A 417 -0.16 -7.33 -7.65
CA GLY A 417 -0.29 -6.05 -6.96
C GLY A 417 0.43 -4.99 -7.78
N LEU A 418 -0.29 -4.00 -8.31
CA LEU A 418 0.25 -2.97 -9.20
C LEU A 418 0.76 -1.76 -8.41
N ALA A 419 0.04 -1.41 -7.35
CA ALA A 419 0.34 -0.29 -6.46
C ALA A 419 -0.34 -0.55 -5.10
N PRO A 420 -0.08 0.26 -4.06
CA PRO A 420 -0.85 0.22 -2.83
C PRO A 420 -2.36 0.31 -3.13
N GLY A 421 -3.14 -0.56 -2.50
CA GLY A 421 -4.57 -0.75 -2.71
C GLY A 421 -4.97 -1.44 -4.01
N LEU A 422 -4.17 -1.33 -5.08
CA LEU A 422 -4.53 -1.75 -6.44
C LEU A 422 -3.98 -3.13 -6.78
N SER A 423 -4.88 -4.07 -7.08
CA SER A 423 -4.50 -5.42 -7.50
C SER A 423 -5.38 -5.94 -8.65
N VAL A 424 -4.81 -6.84 -9.44
CA VAL A 424 -5.56 -7.64 -10.43
C VAL A 424 -5.38 -9.10 -10.07
N ARG A 425 -6.48 -9.86 -10.05
CA ARG A 425 -6.46 -11.31 -9.84
C ARG A 425 -7.24 -12.01 -10.93
N GLY A 426 -6.76 -13.18 -11.34
CA GLY A 426 -7.40 -14.00 -12.35
C GLY A 426 -7.20 -15.48 -12.08
N THR A 427 -8.18 -16.28 -12.47
CA THR A 427 -8.09 -17.74 -12.40
C THR A 427 -8.67 -18.35 -13.66
N ALA A 428 -7.87 -19.13 -14.37
CA ALA A 428 -8.29 -19.92 -15.53
C ALA A 428 -8.22 -21.41 -15.19
N GLY A 429 -9.18 -22.18 -15.69
CA GLY A 429 -9.25 -23.63 -15.53
C GLY A 429 -9.21 -24.33 -16.88
N LYS A 430 -8.38 -25.37 -16.98
CA LYS A 430 -8.32 -26.31 -18.11
C LYS A 430 -8.88 -27.65 -17.69
N PHE A 431 -9.86 -28.16 -18.42
CA PHE A 431 -10.43 -29.47 -18.18
C PHE A 431 -9.42 -30.59 -18.49
N VAL A 432 -9.44 -31.66 -17.68
CA VAL A 432 -8.58 -32.84 -17.86
C VAL A 432 -9.42 -34.09 -18.10
N ALA A 433 -10.29 -34.43 -17.15
CA ALA A 433 -11.09 -35.64 -17.18
C ALA A 433 -12.30 -35.50 -16.25
N GLY A 434 -13.41 -36.15 -16.58
CA GLY A 434 -14.63 -36.09 -15.78
C GLY A 434 -15.88 -36.28 -16.64
N ASN A 435 -17.01 -36.32 -15.95
CA ASN A 435 -18.33 -36.60 -16.53
C ASN A 435 -19.38 -35.57 -16.11
N LEU A 436 -18.96 -34.37 -15.70
CA LEU A 436 -19.88 -33.31 -15.26
C LEU A 436 -20.77 -32.80 -16.40
N ASP A 437 -20.39 -33.07 -17.65
CA ASP A 437 -21.14 -32.78 -18.86
C ASP A 437 -22.37 -33.68 -19.06
N GLU A 438 -22.40 -34.85 -18.42
CA GLU A 438 -23.52 -35.80 -18.47
C GLU A 438 -24.73 -35.35 -17.63
N LEU A 439 -24.62 -34.24 -16.89
CA LEU A 439 -25.73 -33.69 -16.13
C LEU A 439 -26.91 -33.35 -17.05
N THR A 440 -28.04 -34.05 -16.95
CA THR A 440 -29.21 -33.84 -17.81
C THR A 440 -30.28 -32.99 -17.13
N THR A 441 -30.32 -33.01 -15.80
CA THR A 441 -31.35 -32.34 -15.00
C THR A 441 -31.25 -30.81 -15.16
N ALA A 442 -32.24 -30.20 -15.82
CA ALA A 442 -32.35 -28.74 -15.94
C ALA A 442 -33.12 -28.14 -14.75
N GLY A 443 -32.59 -27.05 -14.19
CA GLY A 443 -33.32 -26.27 -13.19
C GLY A 443 -34.40 -25.40 -13.86
N THR A 444 -35.64 -25.52 -13.40
CA THR A 444 -36.72 -24.59 -13.75
C THR A 444 -36.91 -23.58 -12.63
N SER A 445 -37.34 -22.37 -12.99
CA SER A 445 -37.54 -21.26 -12.04
C SER A 445 -38.60 -20.31 -12.55
N ALA A 446 -39.45 -19.83 -11.65
CA ALA A 446 -40.38 -18.73 -11.91
C ALA A 446 -39.68 -17.36 -11.82
N LEU A 447 -38.48 -17.31 -11.23
CA LEU A 447 -37.65 -16.13 -11.11
C LEU A 447 -36.68 -16.01 -12.29
N PRO A 448 -36.07 -14.82 -12.49
CA PRO A 448 -34.90 -14.71 -13.35
C PRO A 448 -33.85 -15.76 -12.98
N GLN A 449 -33.40 -16.53 -13.97
CA GLN A 449 -32.52 -17.67 -13.73
C GLN A 449 -31.08 -17.24 -13.47
N VAL A 450 -30.76 -16.99 -12.21
CA VAL A 450 -29.46 -16.45 -11.78
C VAL A 450 -28.47 -17.53 -11.35
N ARG A 451 -28.93 -18.71 -10.92
CA ARG A 451 -28.14 -19.87 -10.50
C ARG A 451 -28.66 -21.19 -11.08
N THR A 452 -29.95 -21.30 -11.40
CA THR A 452 -30.54 -22.54 -11.94
C THR A 452 -30.01 -22.94 -13.33
N LEU A 453 -29.34 -22.02 -14.03
CA LEU A 453 -28.63 -22.29 -15.28
C LEU A 453 -27.29 -23.04 -15.10
N ILE A 454 -26.94 -23.42 -13.87
CA ILE A 454 -25.66 -24.08 -13.54
C ILE A 454 -25.32 -25.23 -14.49
N ARG A 455 -26.28 -26.05 -14.90
CA ARG A 455 -26.07 -27.14 -15.86
C ARG A 455 -25.36 -26.67 -17.14
N ARG A 456 -25.86 -25.61 -17.78
CA ARG A 456 -25.28 -25.09 -19.03
C ARG A 456 -23.87 -24.55 -18.81
N TYR A 457 -23.66 -23.83 -17.71
CA TYR A 457 -22.31 -23.38 -17.32
C TYR A 457 -21.35 -24.54 -17.07
N LEU A 458 -21.79 -25.64 -16.45
CA LEU A 458 -20.94 -26.81 -16.22
C LEU A 458 -20.60 -27.54 -17.52
N GLN A 459 -21.54 -27.62 -18.46
CA GLN A 459 -21.39 -28.30 -19.75
C GLN A 459 -20.54 -27.52 -20.75
N GLU A 460 -20.79 -26.23 -20.91
CA GLU A 460 -20.13 -25.38 -21.92
C GLU A 460 -18.80 -24.80 -21.40
N GLY A 461 -18.73 -24.46 -20.10
CA GLY A 461 -17.55 -23.90 -19.44
C GLY A 461 -16.61 -24.94 -18.84
N ARG A 462 -16.21 -25.97 -19.61
CA ARG A 462 -15.21 -26.97 -19.16
C ARG A 462 -13.84 -26.31 -19.06
N ASP A 463 -13.41 -25.66 -20.13
CA ASP A 463 -12.33 -24.68 -20.11
C ASP A 463 -12.94 -23.32 -19.82
N HIS A 464 -12.42 -22.60 -18.82
CA HIS A 464 -13.12 -21.43 -18.30
C HIS A 464 -12.21 -20.41 -17.64
N ILE A 465 -12.65 -19.15 -17.63
CA ILE A 465 -12.12 -18.10 -16.76
C ILE A 465 -13.02 -18.03 -15.53
N SER A 466 -12.55 -18.56 -14.40
CA SER A 466 -13.28 -18.53 -13.12
C SER A 466 -13.49 -17.09 -12.63
N ASN A 467 -12.44 -16.26 -12.71
CA ASN A 467 -12.49 -14.83 -12.42
C ASN A 467 -11.35 -14.11 -13.14
N LEU A 468 -11.53 -12.81 -13.34
CA LEU A 468 -10.53 -11.85 -13.81
C LEU A 468 -11.00 -10.47 -13.38
N GLN A 469 -10.53 -10.00 -12.23
CA GLN A 469 -11.03 -8.77 -11.62
C GLN A 469 -9.88 -7.88 -11.17
N MET A 470 -10.13 -6.58 -11.21
CA MET A 470 -9.31 -5.55 -10.60
C MET A 470 -10.00 -5.06 -9.34
N ASP A 471 -9.22 -4.86 -8.28
CA ASP A 471 -9.67 -4.39 -6.99
C ASP A 471 -8.81 -3.19 -6.56
N TYR A 472 -9.45 -2.12 -6.11
CA TYR A 472 -8.82 -1.00 -5.41
C TYR A 472 -9.37 -0.91 -3.99
N ILE A 473 -8.53 -1.21 -3.01
CA ILE A 473 -8.89 -1.16 -1.59
C ILE A 473 -8.17 0.02 -0.93
N ALA A 474 -8.90 0.80 -0.16
CA ALA A 474 -8.38 1.95 0.55
C ALA A 474 -8.97 2.04 1.97
N ASN A 475 -8.27 2.77 2.82
CA ASN A 475 -8.75 3.22 4.13
C ASN A 475 -8.70 4.76 4.12
N PRO A 476 -9.80 5.43 3.71
CA PRO A 476 -9.81 6.89 3.59
C PRO A 476 -9.97 7.65 4.93
N ALA A 477 -10.43 6.98 5.99
CA ALA A 477 -10.62 7.56 7.31
C ALA A 477 -10.53 6.48 8.38
N ASP A 478 -10.18 6.85 9.61
CA ASP A 478 -9.97 5.88 10.68
C ASP A 478 -11.20 4.96 10.82
N TYR A 479 -10.93 3.66 10.87
CA TYR A 479 -11.95 2.59 10.95
C TYR A 479 -12.86 2.44 9.72
N LEU A 480 -12.69 3.25 8.67
CA LEU A 480 -13.45 3.20 7.44
C LEU A 480 -12.60 2.59 6.31
N TYR A 481 -13.11 1.52 5.73
CA TYR A 481 -12.47 0.80 4.64
C TYR A 481 -13.40 0.80 3.43
N THR A 482 -12.81 0.93 2.24
CA THR A 482 -13.55 0.97 0.99
C THR A 482 -12.90 0.08 -0.05
N ARG A 483 -13.70 -0.54 -0.90
CA ARG A 483 -13.24 -1.32 -2.05
C ARG A 483 -14.03 -0.93 -3.29
N LEU A 484 -13.34 -0.78 -4.40
CA LEU A 484 -13.91 -0.73 -5.74
C LEU A 484 -13.42 -1.95 -6.52
N SER A 485 -14.32 -2.62 -7.22
CA SER A 485 -14.00 -3.82 -8.00
C SER A 485 -14.61 -3.75 -9.38
N ALA A 486 -13.89 -4.23 -10.40
CA ALA A 486 -14.37 -4.30 -11.77
C ALA A 486 -13.83 -5.52 -12.51
N GLY A 487 -14.63 -6.08 -13.42
CA GLY A 487 -14.24 -7.19 -14.29
C GLY A 487 -15.14 -8.42 -14.11
N ILE A 488 -14.54 -9.59 -14.17
CA ILE A 488 -15.21 -10.89 -14.00
C ILE A 488 -15.04 -11.33 -12.54
N PHE A 489 -16.11 -11.23 -11.76
CA PHE A 489 -16.11 -11.58 -10.34
C PHE A 489 -16.16 -13.10 -10.13
N GLU A 490 -17.01 -13.78 -10.90
CA GLU A 490 -17.19 -15.23 -10.80
C GLU A 490 -17.60 -15.84 -12.14
N TRP A 491 -17.69 -17.18 -12.20
CA TRP A 491 -18.06 -17.95 -13.40
C TRP A 491 -19.39 -17.56 -14.06
N MET A 492 -20.33 -16.96 -13.30
CA MET A 492 -21.66 -16.59 -13.80
C MET A 492 -21.85 -15.08 -13.98
N TYR A 493 -21.00 -14.24 -13.36
CA TYR A 493 -21.20 -12.79 -13.33
C TYR A 493 -19.88 -12.02 -13.44
N GLY A 494 -19.94 -10.93 -14.19
CA GLY A 494 -18.97 -9.85 -14.17
C GLY A 494 -19.70 -8.51 -14.05
N GLY A 495 -18.97 -7.44 -13.77
CA GLY A 495 -19.55 -6.11 -13.60
C GLY A 495 -18.63 -5.15 -12.88
N VAL A 496 -19.24 -4.18 -12.20
CA VAL A 496 -18.55 -3.20 -11.36
C VAL A 496 -19.26 -3.13 -10.00
N GLY A 497 -18.49 -2.90 -8.95
CA GLY A 497 -19.00 -2.97 -7.60
C GLY A 497 -18.19 -2.17 -6.60
N GLY A 498 -18.85 -1.83 -5.50
CA GLY A 498 -18.27 -1.14 -4.37
C GLY A 498 -18.66 -1.78 -3.05
N GLU A 499 -17.75 -1.74 -2.09
CA GLU A 499 -17.97 -2.15 -0.70
C GLU A 499 -17.42 -1.09 0.25
N VAL A 500 -18.15 -0.82 1.32
CA VAL A 500 -17.71 -0.01 2.45
C VAL A 500 -17.82 -0.82 3.73
N LEU A 501 -16.87 -0.66 4.63
CA LEU A 501 -16.87 -1.29 5.94
C LEU A 501 -16.42 -0.27 6.98
N TYR A 502 -17.25 -0.07 8.00
CA TYR A 502 -16.90 0.66 9.20
C TYR A 502 -16.70 -0.31 10.36
N TRP A 503 -15.48 -0.35 10.90
CA TRP A 503 -15.11 -1.24 11.99
C TRP A 503 -14.27 -0.52 13.06
N PRO A 504 -14.93 0.06 14.08
CA PRO A 504 -14.27 0.75 15.18
C PRO A 504 -13.23 -0.12 15.88
N ASP A 505 -12.26 0.52 16.52
CA ASP A 505 -11.26 -0.18 17.31
C ASP A 505 -11.89 -1.02 18.42
N GLN A 506 -11.35 -2.21 18.63
CA GLN A 506 -11.80 -3.19 19.64
C GLN A 506 -13.30 -3.53 19.63
N SER A 507 -14.05 -3.11 18.60
CA SER A 507 -15.48 -3.38 18.51
C SER A 507 -15.72 -4.83 18.08
N PRO A 508 -16.61 -5.58 18.77
CA PRO A 508 -17.07 -6.88 18.30
C PRO A 508 -18.04 -6.75 17.12
N ILE A 509 -18.50 -5.53 16.80
CA ILE A 509 -19.44 -5.23 15.73
C ILE A 509 -18.75 -4.42 14.62
N ALA A 510 -18.95 -4.83 13.38
CA ALA A 510 -18.63 -4.05 12.19
C ALA A 510 -19.88 -3.89 11.32
N ILE A 511 -19.99 -2.77 10.61
CA ILE A 511 -21.13 -2.46 9.73
C ILE A 511 -20.59 -2.22 8.33
N GLY A 512 -21.21 -2.81 7.33
CA GLY A 512 -20.79 -2.67 5.94
C GLY A 512 -21.94 -2.42 4.97
N GLY A 513 -21.58 -2.05 3.76
CA GLY A 513 -22.51 -1.86 2.66
C GLY A 513 -21.88 -2.34 1.36
N THR A 514 -22.66 -3.02 0.51
CA THR A 514 -22.25 -3.40 -0.84
C THR A 514 -23.22 -2.89 -1.87
N LEU A 515 -22.70 -2.54 -3.05
CA LEU A 515 -23.50 -2.21 -4.23
C LEU A 515 -22.77 -2.70 -5.48
N ASN A 516 -23.42 -3.55 -6.26
CA ASN A 516 -22.84 -4.19 -7.44
C ASN A 516 -23.81 -4.07 -8.61
N TRP A 517 -23.35 -3.54 -9.75
CA TRP A 517 -24.02 -3.73 -11.03
C TRP A 517 -23.33 -4.88 -11.76
N VAL A 518 -24.10 -5.91 -12.09
CA VAL A 518 -23.56 -7.14 -12.66
C VAL A 518 -24.36 -7.59 -13.86
N ARG A 519 -23.65 -8.20 -14.80
CA ARG A 519 -24.20 -8.82 -16.00
C ARG A 519 -23.85 -10.29 -16.01
N GLN A 520 -24.83 -11.12 -16.36
CA GLN A 520 -24.67 -12.56 -16.43
C GLN A 520 -23.75 -12.92 -17.60
N ARG A 521 -22.79 -13.81 -17.37
CA ARG A 521 -21.79 -14.24 -18.36
C ARG A 521 -22.33 -15.29 -19.31
N ASP A 522 -21.76 -15.45 -20.50
CA ASP A 522 -22.09 -16.56 -21.37
C ASP A 522 -21.66 -17.92 -20.78
N PHE A 523 -22.31 -18.99 -21.24
CA PHE A 523 -22.16 -20.32 -20.66
C PHE A 523 -20.76 -20.92 -20.85
N ASP A 524 -20.03 -20.47 -21.88
CA ASP A 524 -18.64 -20.82 -22.13
C ASP A 524 -17.67 -20.29 -21.05
N GLN A 525 -18.13 -19.37 -20.19
CA GLN A 525 -17.35 -18.75 -19.12
C GLN A 525 -16.05 -18.10 -19.63
N LEU A 526 -16.07 -17.52 -20.83
CA LEU A 526 -14.99 -16.71 -21.37
C LEU A 526 -15.26 -15.23 -21.09
N LEU A 527 -15.13 -14.35 -22.08
CA LEU A 527 -15.25 -12.90 -21.88
C LEU A 527 -16.63 -12.33 -22.23
N SER A 528 -17.51 -13.16 -22.80
CA SER A 528 -18.81 -12.72 -23.32
C SER A 528 -19.91 -12.73 -22.25
N PHE A 529 -20.98 -11.97 -22.52
CA PHE A 529 -22.07 -11.72 -21.59
C PHE A 529 -23.44 -11.92 -22.24
N ARG A 530 -24.37 -12.45 -21.44
CA ARG A 530 -25.78 -12.65 -21.79
C ARG A 530 -26.56 -11.35 -21.68
N ASP A 531 -27.76 -11.34 -22.23
CA ASP A 531 -28.72 -10.24 -22.09
C ASP A 531 -29.49 -10.33 -20.75
N TYR A 532 -28.76 -10.30 -19.65
CA TYR A 532 -29.32 -10.17 -18.31
C TYR A 532 -28.36 -9.39 -17.41
N ASP A 533 -28.80 -8.24 -16.93
CA ASP A 533 -28.12 -7.45 -15.92
C ASP A 533 -29.04 -7.12 -14.74
N THR A 534 -28.41 -6.82 -13.61
CA THR A 534 -29.10 -6.49 -12.37
C THR A 534 -28.21 -5.67 -11.45
N VAL A 535 -28.84 -5.01 -10.48
CA VAL A 535 -28.17 -4.37 -9.34
C VAL A 535 -28.44 -5.20 -8.10
N GLU A 536 -27.37 -5.59 -7.42
CA GLU A 536 -27.36 -6.29 -6.14
C GLU A 536 -26.75 -5.36 -5.08
N GLY A 537 -27.29 -5.36 -3.86
CA GLY A 537 -26.78 -4.47 -2.83
C GLY A 537 -27.35 -4.77 -1.46
N HIS A 538 -26.50 -4.66 -0.44
CA HIS A 538 -26.80 -5.12 0.92
C HIS A 538 -26.23 -4.18 1.97
N ALA A 539 -27.01 -3.88 3.01
CA ALA A 539 -26.48 -3.43 4.29
C ALA A 539 -26.09 -4.67 5.11
N SER A 540 -24.93 -4.62 5.75
CA SER A 540 -24.33 -5.77 6.42
C SER A 540 -23.96 -5.44 7.85
N ILE A 541 -24.21 -6.38 8.77
CA ILE A 541 -23.73 -6.34 10.15
C ILE A 541 -22.91 -7.60 10.38
N TYR A 542 -21.73 -7.43 10.96
CA TYR A 542 -20.83 -8.50 11.37
C TYR A 542 -20.68 -8.44 12.88
N TYR A 543 -20.92 -9.54 13.58
CA TYR A 543 -20.90 -9.57 15.04
C TYR A 543 -20.15 -10.80 15.55
N ARG A 544 -19.08 -10.54 16.32
CA ARG A 544 -18.37 -11.53 17.10
C ARG A 544 -19.04 -11.68 18.46
N LEU A 545 -19.65 -12.83 18.69
CA LEU A 545 -20.28 -13.15 19.96
C LEU A 545 -19.20 -13.43 21.01
N PRO A 546 -19.37 -12.97 22.26
CA PRO A 546 -18.37 -13.13 23.31
C PRO A 546 -18.28 -14.55 23.87
N PHE A 547 -19.05 -15.50 23.31
CA PHE A 547 -19.14 -16.87 23.76
C PHE A 547 -19.02 -17.84 22.58
N TYR A 548 -18.41 -19.00 22.85
CA TYR A 548 -18.29 -20.13 21.93
C TYR A 548 -17.63 -19.82 20.56
N ASP A 549 -16.84 -18.75 20.45
CA ASP A 549 -16.12 -18.35 19.22
C ASP A 549 -17.06 -18.25 18.01
N LEU A 550 -18.28 -17.76 18.26
CA LEU A 550 -19.32 -17.61 17.26
C LEU A 550 -19.20 -16.27 16.55
N PHE A 551 -19.38 -16.32 15.24
CA PHE A 551 -19.41 -15.17 14.35
C PHE A 551 -20.71 -15.16 13.55
N THR A 552 -21.44 -14.06 13.62
CA THR A 552 -22.72 -13.87 12.93
C THR A 552 -22.60 -12.77 11.89
N GLN A 553 -23.19 -12.98 10.73
CA GLN A 553 -23.32 -12.00 9.67
C GLN A 553 -24.79 -11.87 9.28
N LEU A 554 -25.25 -10.64 9.15
CA LEU A 554 -26.58 -10.32 8.65
C LEU A 554 -26.43 -9.43 7.42
N HIS A 555 -27.02 -9.82 6.30
CA HIS A 555 -27.05 -9.03 5.08
C HIS A 555 -28.50 -8.76 4.68
N VAL A 556 -28.90 -7.50 4.56
CA VAL A 556 -30.28 -7.11 4.20
C VAL A 556 -30.25 -6.26 2.95
N GLY A 557 -31.01 -6.64 1.94
CA GLY A 557 -30.98 -5.91 0.67
C GLY A 557 -31.64 -6.60 -0.50
N ARG A 558 -31.14 -6.30 -1.69
CA ARG A 558 -31.62 -6.81 -2.98
C ARG A 558 -30.63 -7.82 -3.55
N TYR A 559 -31.14 -8.96 -3.98
CA TYR A 559 -30.40 -10.10 -4.50
C TYR A 559 -30.42 -10.14 -6.05
N LEU A 560 -29.66 -11.08 -6.62
CA LEU A 560 -29.47 -11.21 -8.07
C LEU A 560 -30.77 -11.40 -8.85
N ALA A 561 -31.73 -12.17 -8.31
CA ALA A 561 -33.02 -12.39 -8.95
C ALA A 561 -34.01 -11.21 -8.77
N LYS A 562 -33.50 -10.06 -8.31
CA LYS A 562 -34.23 -8.80 -8.07
C LYS A 562 -35.18 -8.85 -6.87
N ASP A 563 -35.17 -9.94 -6.12
CA ASP A 563 -35.87 -10.12 -4.86
C ASP A 563 -35.17 -9.38 -3.71
N LYS A 564 -35.95 -9.05 -2.68
CA LYS A 564 -35.49 -8.33 -1.48
C LYS A 564 -35.63 -9.22 -0.26
N GLY A 565 -34.64 -9.22 0.61
CA GLY A 565 -34.64 -10.11 1.76
C GLY A 565 -33.46 -9.91 2.71
N ALA A 566 -33.23 -10.94 3.52
CA ALA A 566 -32.15 -10.99 4.48
C ALA A 566 -31.47 -12.36 4.51
N THR A 567 -30.14 -12.38 4.58
CA THR A 567 -29.32 -13.56 4.80
C THR A 567 -28.73 -13.48 6.20
N ILE A 568 -28.93 -14.54 6.99
CA ILE A 568 -28.27 -14.75 8.28
C ILE A 568 -27.25 -15.87 8.08
N ASP A 569 -26.01 -15.60 8.48
CA ASP A 569 -24.91 -16.56 8.50
C ASP A 569 -24.35 -16.64 9.92
N ILE A 570 -24.21 -17.84 10.46
CA ILE A 570 -23.63 -18.11 11.76
C ILE A 570 -22.53 -19.14 11.58
N SER A 571 -21.33 -18.82 12.06
CA SER A 571 -20.19 -19.72 12.01
C SER A 571 -19.44 -19.78 13.32
N ARG A 572 -18.71 -20.87 13.52
CA ARG A 572 -17.80 -21.09 14.64
C ARG A 572 -16.42 -21.39 14.10
N ARG A 573 -15.39 -20.78 14.68
CA ARG A 573 -13.99 -21.16 14.47
C ARG A 573 -13.49 -21.90 15.71
N PHE A 574 -12.91 -23.08 15.53
CA PHE A 574 -12.31 -23.87 16.60
C PHE A 574 -10.81 -23.56 16.71
N ASP A 575 -10.18 -23.88 17.83
CA ASP A 575 -8.74 -23.69 18.07
C ASP A 575 -7.85 -24.39 17.02
N SER A 576 -8.34 -25.52 16.49
CA SER A 576 -7.71 -26.24 15.37
C SER A 576 -7.63 -25.40 14.08
N GLY A 577 -8.33 -24.26 14.02
CA GLY A 577 -8.51 -23.42 12.83
C GLY A 577 -9.61 -23.92 11.91
N ILE A 578 -10.23 -25.06 12.20
CA ILE A 578 -11.44 -25.50 11.50
C ILE A 578 -12.53 -24.46 11.72
N SER A 579 -13.26 -24.09 10.67
CA SER A 579 -14.47 -23.29 10.81
C SER A 579 -15.65 -24.05 10.22
N PHE A 580 -16.81 -23.94 10.85
CA PHE A 580 -18.08 -24.48 10.39
C PHE A 580 -19.13 -23.39 10.42
N GLY A 581 -19.92 -23.26 9.36
CA GLY A 581 -20.96 -22.24 9.27
C GLY A 581 -22.25 -22.75 8.66
N LEU A 582 -23.34 -22.08 9.02
CA LEU A 582 -24.70 -22.30 8.56
C LEU A 582 -25.25 -20.96 8.07
N PHE A 583 -26.00 -20.97 6.98
CA PHE A 583 -26.70 -19.77 6.54
C PHE A 583 -28.13 -20.08 6.09
N ALA A 584 -28.97 -19.05 6.17
CA ALA A 584 -30.33 -19.05 5.64
C ALA A 584 -30.67 -17.67 5.04
N THR A 585 -31.33 -17.65 3.89
CA THR A 585 -31.75 -16.42 3.20
C THR A 585 -33.25 -16.41 2.96
N PHE A 586 -33.94 -15.45 3.56
CA PHE A 586 -35.38 -15.25 3.42
C PHE A 586 -35.65 -14.02 2.58
N THR A 587 -36.49 -14.14 1.56
CA THR A 587 -36.81 -13.04 0.65
C THR A 587 -38.32 -12.89 0.47
N ASN A 588 -38.74 -11.84 -0.24
CA ASN A 588 -40.15 -11.56 -0.53
C ASN A 588 -40.76 -12.49 -1.60
N VAL A 589 -40.01 -13.49 -2.06
CA VAL A 589 -40.48 -14.50 -3.02
C VAL A 589 -41.45 -15.45 -2.32
N SER A 590 -42.58 -15.76 -2.97
CA SER A 590 -43.55 -16.70 -2.41
C SER A 590 -42.97 -18.12 -2.37
N ALA A 591 -43.43 -18.97 -1.44
CA ALA A 591 -43.00 -20.37 -1.40
C ALA A 591 -43.29 -21.12 -2.72
N ALA A 592 -44.34 -20.73 -3.45
CA ALA A 592 -44.66 -21.31 -4.75
C ALA A 592 -43.63 -20.90 -5.83
N ASP A 593 -43.24 -19.62 -5.86
CA ASP A 593 -42.28 -19.09 -6.85
C ASP A 593 -40.84 -19.48 -6.53
N PHE A 594 -40.51 -19.68 -5.24
CA PHE A 594 -39.20 -20.19 -4.81
C PHE A 594 -39.00 -21.65 -5.25
N GLY A 595 -40.09 -22.42 -5.32
CA GLY A 595 -40.12 -23.82 -5.69
C GLY A 595 -39.97 -24.75 -4.49
N GLU A 596 -39.25 -25.85 -4.67
CA GLU A 596 -38.98 -26.79 -3.58
C GLU A 596 -38.06 -26.14 -2.54
N GLY A 597 -38.53 -26.07 -1.28
CA GLY A 597 -37.92 -25.24 -0.23
C GLY A 597 -38.42 -23.80 -0.31
N SER A 598 -38.71 -23.18 0.84
CA SER A 598 -39.27 -21.82 0.91
C SER A 598 -38.20 -20.71 1.05
N PHE A 599 -36.93 -21.09 1.18
CA PHE A 599 -35.79 -20.17 1.40
C PHE A 599 -34.46 -20.86 1.07
N ASP A 600 -33.41 -20.08 0.78
CA ASP A 600 -32.07 -20.62 0.50
C ASP A 600 -31.37 -20.96 1.81
N LYS A 601 -30.69 -22.10 1.85
CA LYS A 601 -30.00 -22.57 3.07
C LYS A 601 -28.83 -23.48 2.74
N GLY A 602 -27.87 -23.54 3.64
CA GLY A 602 -26.76 -24.46 3.50
C GLY A 602 -25.81 -24.40 4.67
N PHE A 603 -24.78 -25.24 4.58
CA PHE A 603 -23.68 -25.24 5.52
C PHE A 603 -22.35 -25.30 4.79
N TYR A 604 -21.30 -24.86 5.46
CA TYR A 604 -19.95 -24.91 4.95
C TYR A 604 -18.95 -25.20 6.05
N MET A 605 -17.78 -25.66 5.65
CA MET A 605 -16.68 -25.99 6.54
C MET A 605 -15.37 -25.65 5.86
N ASN A 606 -14.46 -24.98 6.58
CA ASN A 606 -13.09 -24.78 6.13
C ASN A 606 -12.14 -25.54 7.04
N VAL A 607 -11.27 -26.35 6.44
CA VAL A 607 -10.28 -27.17 7.15
C VAL A 607 -8.88 -26.71 6.74
N PRO A 608 -8.06 -26.18 7.66
CA PRO A 608 -6.69 -25.78 7.36
C PRO A 608 -5.83 -26.96 6.85
N PHE A 609 -4.94 -26.69 5.88
CA PHE A 609 -4.06 -27.73 5.30
C PHE A 609 -2.88 -28.09 6.20
N ASP A 610 -2.43 -27.17 7.04
CA ASP A 610 -1.36 -27.42 8.02
C ASP A 610 -1.71 -28.55 9.00
N LEU A 611 -3.00 -28.83 9.22
CA LEU A 611 -3.46 -30.02 9.98
C LEU A 611 -3.04 -31.36 9.35
N PHE A 612 -2.74 -31.38 8.05
CA PHE A 612 -2.34 -32.59 7.32
C PHE A 612 -0.87 -32.57 6.88
N LEU A 613 -0.15 -31.48 7.14
CA LEU A 613 1.22 -31.26 6.66
C LEU A 613 2.18 -31.10 7.84
N ASN A 614 3.46 -31.41 7.62
CA ASN A 614 4.54 -31.11 8.56
C ASN A 614 5.07 -29.68 8.41
N LYS A 615 4.36 -28.81 7.70
CA LYS A 615 4.76 -27.42 7.41
C LYS A 615 3.55 -26.51 7.61
N SER A 616 3.79 -25.32 8.16
CA SER A 616 2.75 -24.30 8.27
C SER A 616 2.24 -23.89 6.88
N SER A 617 0.93 -23.68 6.80
CA SER A 617 0.23 -23.33 5.58
C SER A 617 -1.00 -22.50 5.91
N ARG A 618 -1.16 -21.37 5.24
CA ARG A 618 -2.36 -20.52 5.35
C ARG A 618 -3.51 -21.01 4.46
N ARG A 619 -3.32 -22.13 3.77
CA ARG A 619 -4.31 -22.69 2.83
C ARG A 619 -5.31 -23.55 3.59
N HIS A 620 -6.52 -23.66 3.05
CA HIS A 620 -7.59 -24.50 3.60
C HIS A 620 -8.33 -25.24 2.47
N VAL A 621 -8.98 -26.35 2.83
CA VAL A 621 -10.02 -26.99 2.04
C VAL A 621 -11.35 -26.38 2.45
N ALA A 622 -12.11 -25.89 1.48
CA ALA A 622 -13.50 -25.48 1.70
C ALA A 622 -14.45 -26.59 1.23
N PHE A 623 -15.39 -26.94 2.09
CA PHE A 623 -16.54 -27.78 1.77
C PHE A 623 -17.80 -26.92 1.93
N ALA A 624 -18.72 -27.00 0.98
CA ALA A 624 -20.01 -26.34 1.09
C ALA A 624 -21.10 -27.28 0.56
N PHE A 625 -22.23 -27.31 1.25
CA PHE A 625 -23.40 -28.09 0.85
C PHE A 625 -24.64 -27.21 0.92
N LYS A 626 -25.38 -27.18 -0.19
CA LYS A 626 -26.72 -26.61 -0.28
C LYS A 626 -27.66 -27.73 -0.71
N PRO A 627 -28.75 -28.02 0.02
CA PRO A 627 -29.69 -29.08 -0.34
C PRO A 627 -30.29 -28.89 -1.73
N LEU A 628 -30.58 -27.63 -2.09
CA LEU A 628 -31.13 -27.29 -3.39
C LEU A 628 -30.65 -25.90 -3.82
N THR A 629 -30.23 -25.79 -5.07
CA THR A 629 -29.83 -24.50 -5.65
C THR A 629 -31.05 -23.85 -6.33
N ARG A 630 -31.54 -22.75 -5.76
CA ARG A 630 -32.65 -21.93 -6.30
C ARG A 630 -32.16 -20.52 -6.63
N ASP A 631 -32.98 -19.76 -7.33
CA ASP A 631 -32.62 -18.42 -7.80
C ASP A 631 -32.87 -17.30 -6.77
N GLY A 632 -33.80 -17.51 -5.83
CA GLY A 632 -34.08 -16.54 -4.78
C GLY A 632 -32.93 -16.44 -3.76
N GLY A 633 -32.70 -15.24 -3.24
CA GLY A 633 -31.72 -15.00 -2.17
C GLY A 633 -30.26 -15.16 -2.59
N GLN A 634 -29.95 -15.13 -3.89
CA GLN A 634 -28.60 -15.35 -4.41
C GLN A 634 -27.79 -14.05 -4.49
N ARG A 635 -26.57 -14.08 -3.94
CA ARG A 635 -25.61 -12.97 -3.99
C ARG A 635 -24.53 -13.23 -5.04
N VAL A 636 -23.89 -12.17 -5.54
CA VAL A 636 -22.70 -12.30 -6.39
C VAL A 636 -21.46 -12.49 -5.52
N GLY A 637 -20.57 -13.39 -5.95
CA GLY A 637 -19.28 -13.61 -5.29
C GLY A 637 -18.22 -12.60 -5.73
N VAL A 638 -18.15 -11.43 -5.09
CA VAL A 638 -17.10 -10.43 -5.36
C VAL A 638 -15.99 -10.55 -4.32
N GLY A 639 -14.85 -11.14 -4.69
CA GLY A 639 -13.69 -11.26 -3.80
C GLY A 639 -12.78 -10.03 -3.84
N PRO A 640 -11.86 -9.84 -2.88
CA PRO A 640 -11.98 -10.26 -1.50
C PRO A 640 -13.00 -9.35 -0.75
N ALA A 641 -13.75 -9.90 0.21
CA ALA A 641 -14.65 -9.10 1.04
C ALA A 641 -13.87 -8.26 2.07
N LEU A 642 -14.25 -7.00 2.28
CA LEU A 642 -13.52 -6.09 3.18
C LEU A 642 -13.42 -6.62 4.60
N TYR A 643 -14.49 -7.21 5.14
CA TYR A 643 -14.47 -7.76 6.50
C TYR A 643 -13.34 -8.79 6.66
N SER A 644 -13.20 -9.73 5.71
CA SER A 644 -12.16 -10.75 5.75
C SER A 644 -10.74 -10.17 5.59
N VAL A 645 -10.59 -9.11 4.80
CA VAL A 645 -9.31 -8.40 4.61
C VAL A 645 -8.88 -7.74 5.92
N VAL A 646 -9.77 -6.95 6.52
CA VAL A 646 -9.50 -6.22 7.77
C VAL A 646 -9.33 -7.19 8.95
N GLU A 647 -10.12 -8.26 9.03
CA GLU A 647 -9.97 -9.30 10.04
C GLU A 647 -8.61 -10.00 9.92
N SER A 648 -8.14 -10.28 8.71
CA SER A 648 -6.84 -10.95 8.50
C SER A 648 -5.64 -10.09 8.91
N GLY A 649 -5.81 -8.77 8.94
CA GLY A 649 -4.81 -7.82 9.45
C GLY A 649 -4.97 -7.52 10.94
N ASN A 650 -6.03 -8.00 11.59
CA ASN A 650 -6.29 -7.75 12.99
C ASN A 650 -5.36 -8.60 13.89
N ALA A 651 -4.84 -7.99 14.95
CA ALA A 651 -3.93 -8.60 15.91
C ALA A 651 -4.61 -8.91 17.25
N ALA A 652 -5.95 -8.84 17.35
CA ALA A 652 -6.72 -9.24 18.55
C ALA A 652 -6.41 -10.67 19.00
N ASP A 653 -6.04 -11.54 18.06
CA ASP A 653 -5.63 -12.92 18.32
C ASP A 653 -4.17 -13.04 18.80
N TRP A 654 -3.41 -11.94 18.87
CA TRP A 654 -2.02 -11.91 19.34
C TRP A 654 -1.90 -12.50 20.74
N GLY A 655 -2.73 -12.07 21.70
CA GLY A 655 -2.68 -12.58 23.08
C GLY A 655 -3.39 -13.93 23.26
N THR A 656 -4.49 -14.16 22.54
CA THR A 656 -5.37 -15.32 22.76
C THR A 656 -4.79 -16.64 22.21
N ASN A 657 -4.03 -16.59 21.11
CA ASN A 657 -3.56 -17.80 20.42
C ASN A 657 -2.25 -18.39 20.97
N TRP A 658 -1.68 -17.85 22.06
CA TRP A 658 -0.50 -18.42 22.72
C TRP A 658 -0.80 -19.68 23.53
N GLY A 659 -2.06 -19.88 23.98
CA GLY A 659 -2.43 -21.03 24.82
C GLY A 659 -2.25 -22.41 24.19
N ASN A 660 -1.89 -22.46 22.89
CA ASN A 660 -1.60 -23.69 22.12
C ASN A 660 -0.14 -23.77 21.66
N ALA A 661 0.70 -22.79 21.98
CA ALA A 661 2.13 -22.86 21.73
C ALA A 661 2.77 -23.74 22.82
N PRO A 662 3.50 -24.82 22.47
CA PRO A 662 4.32 -25.48 23.48
C PRO A 662 5.35 -24.48 24.00
N ASP A 663 5.45 -24.39 25.33
CA ASP A 663 6.46 -23.58 26.04
C ASP A 663 7.89 -23.88 25.57
#